data_AF-A0A7S1YFQ7-F1
#
_entry.id   AF-A0A7S1YFQ7-F1
#
_cell.length_a   1.000
_cell.length_b   1.000
_cell.length_c   1.000
_cell.angle_alpha   90.00
_cell.angle_beta   90.00
_cell.angle_gamma   90.00
#
_symmetry.space_group_name_H-M   'P 1'
#
loop_
_entity.id
_entity.type
_entity.pdbx_description
1 polymer ?
#
loop_
_entity_poly.entity_id
_entity_poly.type
_entity_poly.pdbx_seq_one_letter_code
_entity_poly.pdbx_strand_id
1 'polypeptide(L)'
;MATARNRRNRNRLTPRRQGEYQSLPLSPAEKAEMVQGVTNFIETNNLHPNQDAQRPQITALLKPSRSGDARQIRGSINQYRRYWLELGRFATKLKDWRTAAICNDDLRPEKPLPADPKTILRWLQFKCTPHNTVVCEPHTGEPYRWPDGTEMKGGKYFWKAGVNLDRAKTAINMLHNPFELCRGDYFGACRECVRANPGHLDFTRPGRVWKCCVNHSRGGALLRPLGSPMTDPALKNEFNTLHNRLTNNHVVQGCVQLTPNQIRKLRSHLMTSGGSHKLFNHQTYVMILLGIKLFLRADELVTLKFENFRIDCFSVSRNPARINSLVVWVKGKGDTQAVSLRLYRDDDNPEFCPIRHLMLYIVAAKLKGEGFLFPAWHLLASYVNNNDGNGIFDQENDHVEYADLLGRIQSLINVVLRGEFPEKFIVGTHTLRKTAYFFAVFGILYKYEVTGRRITGSMADSRHIQPLEDDALGKAARHKAIKNATLYFGAVLTRWEDLGFKTTEPSGGEQWQHNKVSEWKGVFYGVGPVRGNEDVATQTTMPLVSLASWYVTTELDISIETEFGPAIVHACFKPPNRAASERLVQLFESSSSWSAADRSMAMQLHQELVDQARRDGRRDAMRDVQAAQQQIGHGGAGSTAITGPAAATTTTIMEPTATAAAAVHITRSRNCSHGFGRPNVGRRESDRTAASDDGTC
;
A
#
# COMPACT_ATOMS: atom_id res chain seq x y z
N MET A 1 40.30 14.33 -38.97
CA MET A 1 38.92 13.81 -39.13
C MET A 1 38.58 12.94 -37.94
N ALA A 2 37.54 13.30 -37.19
CA ALA A 2 37.32 12.94 -35.80
C ALA A 2 36.66 11.57 -35.60
N THR A 3 37.24 10.75 -34.72
CA THR A 3 36.66 9.51 -34.18
C THR A 3 35.85 9.80 -32.92
N ALA A 4 34.52 9.75 -33.05
CA ALA A 4 33.59 9.92 -31.94
C ALA A 4 33.54 8.66 -31.05
N ARG A 5 34.33 8.67 -29.96
CA ARG A 5 34.20 7.71 -28.85
C ARG A 5 32.92 8.01 -28.06
N ASN A 6 31.92 7.17 -28.25
CA ASN A 6 30.68 7.16 -27.47
C ASN A 6 30.98 6.75 -26.01
N ARG A 7 31.16 7.75 -25.13
CA ARG A 7 31.19 7.58 -23.67
C ARG A 7 29.79 7.14 -23.20
N ARG A 8 29.57 5.83 -23.06
CA ARG A 8 28.44 5.30 -22.29
C ARG A 8 28.61 5.66 -20.83
N ASN A 9 27.76 6.56 -20.34
CA ASN A 9 27.57 6.88 -18.93
C ASN A 9 27.28 5.60 -18.13
N ARG A 10 28.30 5.07 -17.45
CA ARG A 10 28.12 4.13 -16.34
C ARG A 10 27.67 4.93 -15.11
N ASN A 11 26.39 5.28 -15.06
CA ASN A 11 25.75 5.64 -13.79
C ASN A 11 25.60 4.35 -12.97
N ARG A 12 26.67 3.95 -12.26
CA ARG A 12 26.55 3.04 -11.13
C ARG A 12 25.71 3.78 -10.08
N LEU A 13 24.43 3.41 -9.98
CA LEU A 13 23.58 3.78 -8.86
C LEU A 13 24.16 3.07 -7.63
N THR A 14 24.96 3.80 -6.86
CA THR A 14 25.39 3.36 -5.53
C THR A 14 24.16 3.30 -4.61
N PRO A 15 24.02 2.26 -3.77
CA PRO A 15 22.96 2.20 -2.76
C PRO A 15 23.03 3.44 -1.88
N ARG A 16 21.95 4.22 -1.84
CA ARG A 16 21.87 5.45 -1.05
C ARG A 16 21.96 5.10 0.44
N ARG A 17 23.12 5.33 1.04
CA ARG A 17 23.34 5.14 2.49
C ARG A 17 22.37 6.00 3.29
N GLN A 18 21.91 5.49 4.44
CA GLN A 18 20.99 6.14 5.39
C GLN A 18 21.44 7.54 5.91
N GLY A 19 22.61 8.04 5.50
CA GLY A 19 23.10 9.39 5.77
C GLY A 19 22.69 10.48 4.78
N GLU A 20 22.09 10.19 3.61
CA GLU A 20 21.80 11.19 2.56
C GLU A 20 20.50 12.00 2.73
N TYR A 21 19.72 11.73 3.79
CA TYR A 21 18.54 12.52 4.16
C TYR A 21 18.88 13.72 5.06
N GLN A 22 20.09 14.27 4.96
CA GLN A 22 20.51 15.42 5.74
C GLN A 22 20.19 16.70 4.96
N SER A 23 19.19 17.46 5.40
CA SER A 23 18.86 18.77 4.83
C SER A 23 19.94 19.83 5.11
N LEU A 24 20.65 19.70 6.23
CA LEU A 24 21.67 20.63 6.74
C LEU A 24 22.78 19.83 7.46
N PRO A 25 23.77 19.28 6.74
CA PRO A 25 24.94 18.69 7.39
C PRO A 25 25.77 19.78 8.07
N LEU A 26 26.38 19.44 9.21
CA LEU A 26 27.38 20.27 9.88
C LEU A 26 28.78 19.84 9.46
N SER A 27 29.62 20.80 9.10
CA SER A 27 31.06 20.58 8.89
C SER A 27 31.74 20.14 10.20
N PRO A 28 32.93 19.51 10.15
CA PRO A 28 33.70 19.20 11.35
C PRO A 28 33.94 20.43 12.25
N ALA A 29 34.21 21.59 11.64
CA ALA A 29 34.39 22.85 12.36
C ALA A 29 33.09 23.30 13.06
N GLU A 30 31.95 23.24 12.37
CA GLU A 30 30.65 23.60 12.96
C GLU A 30 30.24 22.65 14.10
N LYS A 31 30.65 21.37 14.04
CA LYS A 31 30.43 20.43 15.14
C LYS A 31 31.30 20.75 16.36
N ALA A 32 32.57 21.07 16.14
CA ALA A 32 33.47 21.49 17.22
C ALA A 32 32.95 22.78 17.87
N GLU A 33 32.51 23.73 17.05
CA GLU A 33 31.93 24.98 17.50
C GLU A 33 30.60 24.77 18.25
N MET A 34 29.76 23.83 17.81
CA MET A 34 28.56 23.44 18.55
C MET A 34 28.91 22.96 19.96
N VAL A 35 29.91 22.09 20.09
CA VAL A 35 30.35 21.57 21.39
C VAL A 35 30.79 22.72 22.27
N GLN A 36 31.70 23.58 21.77
CA GLN A 36 32.21 24.71 22.54
C GLN A 36 31.10 25.71 22.91
N GLY A 37 30.24 26.08 21.95
CA GLY A 37 29.17 27.05 22.15
C GLY A 37 28.11 26.57 23.13
N VAL A 38 27.74 25.28 23.07
CA VAL A 38 26.84 24.67 24.04
C VAL A 38 27.49 24.59 25.41
N THR A 39 28.76 24.16 25.53
CA THR A 39 29.47 24.14 26.81
C THR A 39 29.53 25.52 27.44
N ASN A 40 29.94 26.54 26.68
CA ASN A 40 29.98 27.93 27.15
C ASN A 40 28.59 28.42 27.59
N PHE A 41 27.54 28.06 26.85
CA PHE A 41 26.16 28.41 27.20
C PHE A 41 25.73 27.77 28.53
N ILE A 42 26.07 26.50 28.74
CA ILE A 42 25.77 25.74 29.96
C ILE A 42 26.47 26.39 31.16
N GLU A 43 27.76 26.69 31.04
CA GLU A 43 28.56 27.35 32.07
C GLU A 43 28.01 28.75 32.38
N THR A 44 27.79 29.57 31.35
CA THR A 44 27.29 30.95 31.50
C THR A 44 25.91 30.99 32.16
N ASN A 45 25.06 30.00 31.88
CA ASN A 45 23.73 29.92 32.46
C ASN A 45 23.66 29.09 33.74
N ASN A 46 24.81 28.63 34.26
CA ASN A 46 24.88 27.74 35.43
C ASN A 46 23.85 26.61 35.35
N LEU A 47 23.84 25.94 34.21
CA LEU A 47 23.10 24.70 34.02
C LEU A 47 24.05 23.58 34.38
N HIS A 48 23.61 22.62 35.20
CA HIS A 48 24.46 21.49 35.54
C HIS A 48 24.69 20.65 34.28
N PRO A 49 25.95 20.46 33.85
CA PRO A 49 26.27 19.44 32.85
C PRO A 49 25.78 18.11 33.39
N ASN A 50 25.23 17.26 32.55
CA ASN A 50 24.72 15.98 32.99
C ASN A 50 25.91 15.07 33.39
N GLN A 51 26.14 14.90 34.70
CA GLN A 51 27.31 14.19 35.24
C GLN A 51 27.11 12.67 35.32
N ASP A 52 25.90 12.16 35.08
CA ASP A 52 25.61 10.72 35.20
C ASP A 52 25.91 9.93 33.93
N ALA A 53 26.78 8.93 34.07
CA ALA A 53 27.02 7.87 33.08
C ALA A 53 25.79 6.97 32.83
N GLN A 54 24.76 7.07 33.68
CA GLN A 54 23.47 6.36 33.52
C GLN A 54 22.43 7.26 32.85
N ARG A 55 22.61 7.55 31.56
CA ARG A 55 21.66 8.33 30.74
C ARG A 55 20.25 7.72 30.77
N PRO A 56 19.21 8.40 31.29
CA PRO A 56 17.88 8.20 30.73
C PRO A 56 17.87 8.93 29.38
N GLN A 57 18.10 8.20 28.29
CA GLN A 57 17.76 8.74 26.97
C GLN A 57 16.30 9.22 27.01
N ILE A 58 15.90 10.25 26.26
CA ILE A 58 14.47 10.59 26.12
C ILE A 58 13.65 9.33 25.80
N THR A 59 14.23 8.39 25.06
CA THR A 59 13.74 7.02 24.82
C THR A 59 13.31 6.24 26.06
N ALA A 60 14.07 6.33 27.15
CA ALA A 60 13.81 5.63 28.42
C ALA A 60 12.69 6.30 29.21
N LEU A 61 12.52 7.62 29.06
CA LEU A 61 11.45 8.41 29.67
C LEU A 61 10.12 8.30 28.89
N LEU A 62 10.19 8.04 27.58
CA LEU A 62 9.06 7.68 26.73
C LEU A 62 8.70 6.20 26.92
N LYS A 63 8.30 5.80 28.14
CA LYS A 63 7.81 4.43 28.39
C LYS A 63 6.58 4.16 27.52
N PRO A 64 6.50 3.00 26.84
CA PRO A 64 5.31 2.64 26.08
C PRO A 64 4.11 2.54 27.02
N SER A 65 3.01 3.20 26.68
CA SER A 65 1.70 2.86 27.23
C SER A 65 1.42 1.38 26.92
N ARG A 66 0.92 0.63 27.90
CA ARG A 66 0.71 -0.84 27.87
C ARG A 66 -0.08 -1.40 26.66
N SER A 67 -0.61 -0.57 25.77
CA SER A 67 -1.49 -0.93 24.65
C SER A 67 -0.91 -0.75 23.23
N GLY A 68 0.32 -0.26 23.08
CA GLY A 68 0.92 0.01 21.76
C GLY A 68 1.99 -1.00 21.34
N ASP A 69 1.93 -1.49 20.10
CA ASP A 69 2.92 -2.41 19.52
C ASP A 69 4.33 -1.76 19.54
N ALA A 70 5.27 -2.34 20.29
CA ALA A 70 6.57 -1.74 20.61
C ALA A 70 7.37 -1.33 19.36
N ARG A 71 7.14 -2.01 18.24
CA ARG A 71 7.76 -1.72 16.93
C ARG A 71 7.24 -0.43 16.30
N GLN A 72 5.95 -0.15 16.43
CA GLN A 72 5.34 1.09 15.91
C GLN A 72 5.81 2.31 16.72
N ILE A 73 5.95 2.14 18.03
CA ILE A 73 6.47 3.18 18.94
C ILE A 73 7.95 3.48 18.63
N ARG A 74 8.80 2.46 18.45
CA ARG A 74 10.20 2.65 18.02
C ARG A 74 10.31 3.40 16.69
N GLY A 75 9.41 3.12 15.74
CA GLY A 75 9.33 3.83 14.47
C GLY A 75 9.05 5.33 14.63
N SER A 76 8.09 5.68 15.49
CA SER A 76 7.76 7.09 15.81
C SER A 76 8.90 7.80 16.56
N ILE A 77 9.56 7.13 17.51
CA ILE A 77 10.71 7.70 18.24
C ILE A 77 11.88 8.00 17.29
N ASN A 78 12.21 7.07 16.39
CA ASN A 78 13.25 7.29 15.39
C ASN A 78 12.91 8.47 14.47
N GLN A 79 11.63 8.68 14.18
CA GLN A 79 11.18 9.83 13.43
C GLN A 79 11.33 11.13 14.24
N TYR A 80 10.97 11.16 15.52
CA TYR A 80 11.18 12.34 16.39
C TYR A 80 12.65 12.70 16.54
N ARG A 81 13.54 11.70 16.71
CA ARG A 81 15.00 11.92 16.73
C ARG A 81 15.51 12.64 15.49
N ARG A 82 14.95 12.34 14.31
CA ARG A 82 15.32 13.04 13.08
C ARG A 82 14.94 14.52 13.14
N TYR A 83 13.76 14.85 13.65
CA TYR A 83 13.35 16.24 13.84
C TYR A 83 14.23 16.97 14.87
N TRP A 84 14.56 16.33 16.01
CA TRP A 84 15.43 16.94 17.02
C TRP A 84 16.84 17.16 16.51
N LEU A 85 17.41 16.17 15.82
CA LEU A 85 18.73 16.30 15.21
C LEU A 85 18.75 17.41 14.15
N GLU A 86 17.71 17.51 13.32
CA GLU A 86 17.61 18.54 12.29
C GLU A 86 17.45 19.94 12.91
N LEU A 87 16.58 20.09 13.91
CA LEU A 87 16.40 21.34 14.66
C LEU A 87 17.69 21.75 15.39
N GLY A 88 18.37 20.80 16.03
CA GLY A 88 19.64 21.06 16.73
C GLY A 88 20.71 21.58 15.78
N ARG A 89 20.87 20.97 14.60
CA ARG A 89 21.82 21.44 13.57
C ARG A 89 21.44 22.80 13.00
N PHE A 90 20.16 23.05 12.80
CA PHE A 90 19.67 24.35 12.39
C PHE A 90 20.00 25.43 13.44
N ALA A 91 19.78 25.12 14.72
CA ALA A 91 20.13 25.99 15.83
C ALA A 91 21.65 26.23 15.92
N THR A 92 22.47 25.19 15.71
CA THR A 92 23.94 25.32 15.62
C THR A 92 24.36 26.32 14.54
N LYS A 93 23.76 26.24 13.34
CA LYS A 93 24.07 27.18 12.26
C LYS A 93 23.63 28.61 12.59
N LEU A 94 22.57 28.78 13.37
CA LEU A 94 22.13 30.08 13.89
C LEU A 94 22.91 30.57 15.12
N LYS A 95 23.84 29.77 15.66
CA LYS A 95 24.50 30.01 16.97
C LYS A 95 23.52 30.16 18.13
N ASP A 96 22.32 29.56 18.01
CA ASP A 96 21.38 29.45 19.12
C ASP A 96 21.75 28.23 19.97
N TRP A 97 22.67 28.46 20.90
CA TRP A 97 23.19 27.42 21.78
C TRP A 97 22.14 26.89 22.76
N ARG A 98 21.10 27.69 23.09
CA ARG A 98 19.99 27.25 23.95
C ARG A 98 19.21 26.12 23.28
N THR A 99 18.76 26.34 22.05
CA THR A 99 18.02 25.32 21.30
C THR A 99 18.92 24.13 20.92
N ALA A 100 20.18 24.38 20.58
CA ALA A 100 21.14 23.32 20.28
C ALA A 100 21.39 22.41 21.50
N ALA A 101 21.51 22.99 22.71
CA ALA A 101 21.73 22.25 23.95
C ALA A 101 20.60 21.26 24.24
N ILE A 102 19.34 21.70 24.18
CA ILE A 102 18.20 20.79 24.43
C ILE A 102 18.03 19.75 23.32
N CYS A 103 18.44 20.01 22.08
CA CYS A 103 18.34 19.05 20.97
C CYS A 103 19.45 18.00 20.95
N ASN A 104 20.58 18.22 21.64
CA ASN A 104 21.74 17.33 21.61
C ASN A 104 21.76 16.41 22.83
N ASP A 105 21.48 15.11 22.63
CA ASP A 105 21.44 14.13 23.72
C ASP A 105 22.77 13.99 24.49
N ASP A 106 23.92 14.29 23.86
CA ASP A 106 25.24 14.17 24.50
C ASP A 106 25.61 15.39 25.35
N LEU A 107 25.10 16.57 24.98
CA LEU A 107 25.43 17.85 25.63
C LEU A 107 24.27 18.44 26.44
N ARG A 108 23.10 17.79 26.46
CA ARG A 108 21.92 18.32 27.12
C ARG A 108 22.14 18.43 28.64
N PRO A 109 21.90 19.60 29.25
CA PRO A 109 21.89 19.75 30.71
C PRO A 109 20.84 18.87 31.40
N GLU A 110 21.03 18.57 32.68
CA GLU A 110 20.04 17.82 33.47
C GLU A 110 18.69 18.56 33.53
N LYS A 111 18.74 19.89 33.70
CA LYS A 111 17.59 20.80 33.72
C LYS A 111 17.74 21.82 32.58
N PRO A 112 17.48 21.43 31.31
CA PRO A 112 17.66 22.30 30.17
C PRO A 112 16.63 23.45 30.19
N LEU A 113 17.01 24.58 29.61
CA LEU A 113 16.07 25.65 29.29
C LEU A 113 15.25 25.30 28.05
N PRO A 114 14.01 25.80 27.93
CA PRO A 114 13.20 25.56 26.74
C PRO A 114 13.86 26.19 25.50
N ALA A 115 13.69 25.53 24.35
CA ALA A 115 14.17 26.02 23.07
C ALA A 115 13.60 27.42 22.75
N ASP A 116 14.31 28.17 21.91
CA ASP A 116 13.87 29.47 21.46
C ASP A 116 12.70 29.35 20.47
N PRO A 117 11.51 29.93 20.76
CA PRO A 117 10.40 29.95 19.82
C PRO A 117 10.77 30.59 18.48
N LYS A 118 11.66 31.59 18.46
CA LYS A 118 12.10 32.25 17.22
C LYS A 118 12.94 31.32 16.35
N THR A 119 13.79 30.50 16.96
CA THR A 119 14.59 29.51 16.24
C THR A 119 13.71 28.40 15.67
N ILE A 120 12.73 27.93 16.45
CA ILE A 120 11.75 26.96 15.97
C ILE A 120 10.95 27.55 14.81
N LEU A 121 10.47 28.80 14.93
CA LEU A 121 9.72 29.47 13.86
C LEU A 121 10.53 29.54 12.56
N ARG A 122 11.76 30.04 12.63
CA ARG A 122 12.69 30.12 11.49
C ARG A 122 12.95 28.75 10.88
N TRP A 123 13.10 27.72 11.72
CA TRP A 123 13.27 26.35 11.26
C TRP A 123 12.05 25.84 10.52
N LEU A 124 10.84 26.03 11.06
CA LEU A 124 9.59 25.62 10.40
C LEU A 124 9.42 26.32 9.05
N GLN A 125 9.74 27.61 8.97
CA GLN A 125 9.70 28.36 7.70
C GLN A 125 10.74 27.84 6.72
N PHE A 126 11.99 27.67 7.14
CA PHE A 126 13.04 27.03 6.33
C PHE A 126 12.61 25.66 5.78
N LYS A 127 11.89 24.88 6.59
CA LYS A 127 11.35 23.57 6.21
C LYS A 127 10.14 23.67 5.30
N CYS A 128 9.38 24.75 5.28
CA CYS A 128 8.17 24.89 4.46
C CYS A 128 8.39 25.75 3.20
N THR A 129 9.52 26.45 3.11
CA THR A 129 9.90 27.26 1.94
C THR A 129 10.54 26.38 0.86
N PRO A 130 10.14 26.51 -0.42
CA PRO A 130 10.72 25.74 -1.51
C PRO A 130 12.25 25.85 -1.59
N HIS A 131 12.89 24.79 -2.07
CA HIS A 131 14.34 24.75 -2.20
C HIS A 131 14.85 25.95 -3.02
N ASN A 132 15.96 26.56 -2.58
CA ASN A 132 16.58 27.74 -3.18
C ASN A 132 15.73 29.03 -3.16
N THR A 133 14.55 29.04 -2.54
CA THR A 133 13.78 30.26 -2.32
C THR A 133 14.20 30.91 -1.01
N VAL A 134 14.34 32.24 -1.00
CA VAL A 134 14.72 32.98 0.21
C VAL A 134 13.62 32.84 1.27
N VAL A 135 14.03 32.59 2.51
CA VAL A 135 13.14 32.49 3.67
C VAL A 135 13.02 33.89 4.28
N CYS A 136 11.82 34.44 4.30
CA CYS A 136 11.55 35.78 4.83
C CYS A 136 10.83 35.73 6.17
N GLU A 137 11.02 36.78 6.98
CA GLU A 137 10.26 37.02 8.18
C GLU A 137 8.80 37.38 7.84
N PRO A 138 7.79 36.77 8.51
CA PRO A 138 6.39 36.92 8.11
C PRO A 138 5.85 38.35 8.19
N HIS A 139 6.27 39.10 9.21
CA HIS A 139 5.70 40.41 9.52
C HIS A 139 6.38 41.53 8.74
N THR A 140 7.69 41.43 8.54
CA THR A 140 8.51 42.47 7.89
C THR A 140 8.74 42.19 6.41
N GLY A 141 8.65 40.92 5.98
CA GLY A 141 9.03 40.48 4.63
C GLY A 141 10.54 40.42 4.41
N GLU A 142 11.34 40.82 5.40
CA GLU A 142 12.80 40.87 5.32
C GLU A 142 13.40 39.45 5.22
N PRO A 143 14.44 39.24 4.41
CA PRO A 143 15.08 37.95 4.28
C PRO A 143 15.82 37.59 5.59
N TYR A 144 15.59 36.38 6.10
CA TYR A 144 16.43 35.86 7.16
C TYR A 144 17.84 35.66 6.65
N ARG A 145 18.82 36.02 7.48
CA ARG A 145 20.24 35.83 7.21
C ARG A 145 20.83 34.84 8.20
N TRP A 146 21.76 34.03 7.71
CA TRP A 146 22.66 33.27 8.55
C TRP A 146 23.65 34.20 9.26
N PRO A 147 24.33 33.75 10.32
CA PRO A 147 25.32 34.56 11.03
C PRO A 147 26.50 35.03 10.16
N ASP A 148 26.78 34.35 9.06
CA ASP A 148 27.79 34.76 8.06
C ASP A 148 27.29 35.86 7.09
N GLY A 149 26.06 36.36 7.29
CA GLY A 149 25.41 37.38 6.46
C GLY A 149 24.71 36.85 5.22
N THR A 150 24.88 35.57 4.88
CA THR A 150 24.26 34.95 3.71
C THR A 150 22.76 34.75 3.90
N GLU A 151 21.98 34.86 2.82
CA GLU A 151 20.54 34.69 2.89
C GLU A 151 20.16 33.23 3.15
N MET A 152 19.20 33.04 4.06
CA MET A 152 18.62 31.75 4.33
C MET A 152 17.74 31.32 3.16
N LYS A 153 18.08 30.19 2.54
CA LYS A 153 17.29 29.59 1.46
C LYS A 153 16.61 28.31 1.94
N GLY A 154 15.40 28.03 1.45
CA GLY A 154 14.63 26.85 1.79
C GLY A 154 15.40 25.54 1.55
N GLY A 155 15.19 24.56 2.42
CA GLY A 155 15.95 23.31 2.40
C GLY A 155 15.64 22.41 1.19
N LYS A 156 16.59 21.56 0.81
CA LYS A 156 16.45 20.57 -0.28
C LYS A 156 15.23 19.67 -0.13
N TYR A 157 14.87 19.34 1.11
CA TYR A 157 13.71 18.53 1.47
C TYR A 157 12.68 19.37 2.22
N PHE A 158 12.07 20.33 1.52
CA PHE A 158 10.99 21.14 2.06
C PHE A 158 9.66 20.36 2.15
N TRP A 159 8.81 20.75 3.09
CA TRP A 159 7.54 20.12 3.39
C TRP A 159 6.42 20.75 2.57
N LYS A 160 5.61 19.88 1.96
CA LYS A 160 4.47 20.24 1.12
C LYS A 160 3.12 19.89 1.74
N ALA A 161 3.11 19.44 3.00
CA ALA A 161 1.92 18.89 3.66
C ALA A 161 1.93 19.23 5.15
N GLY A 162 0.76 19.66 5.67
CA GLY A 162 0.56 20.02 7.07
C GLY A 162 0.90 18.90 8.06
N VAL A 163 0.73 17.62 7.66
CA VAL A 163 1.06 16.47 8.51
C VAL A 163 2.52 16.45 8.98
N ASN A 164 3.46 17.03 8.21
CA ASN A 164 4.85 17.12 8.64
C ASN A 164 5.06 18.18 9.72
N LEU A 165 4.27 19.26 9.71
CA LEU A 165 4.23 20.26 10.79
C LEU A 165 3.66 19.65 12.07
N ASP A 166 2.57 18.88 11.97
CA ASP A 166 1.95 18.22 13.13
C ASP A 166 2.93 17.24 13.80
N ARG A 167 3.67 16.48 12.99
CA ARG A 167 4.74 15.59 13.46
C ARG A 167 5.88 16.36 14.11
N ALA A 168 6.30 17.49 13.52
CA ALA A 168 7.34 18.34 14.09
C ALA A 168 6.92 18.95 15.42
N LYS A 169 5.68 19.48 15.52
CA LYS A 169 5.08 19.98 16.77
C LYS A 169 5.05 18.90 17.85
N THR A 170 4.61 17.70 17.48
CA THR A 170 4.57 16.55 18.42
C THR A 170 5.98 16.19 18.88
N ALA A 171 6.96 16.14 17.95
CA ALA A 171 8.35 15.88 18.29
C ALA A 171 8.91 16.94 19.25
N ILE A 172 8.68 18.23 18.99
CA ILE A 172 9.14 19.33 19.85
C ILE A 172 8.49 19.22 21.24
N ASN A 173 7.19 18.95 21.33
CA ASN A 173 6.54 18.75 22.62
C ASN A 173 7.14 17.56 23.39
N MET A 174 7.41 16.44 22.70
CA MET A 174 8.05 15.27 23.31
C MET A 174 9.50 15.51 23.75
N LEU A 175 10.21 16.44 23.10
CA LEU A 175 11.55 16.89 23.52
C LEU A 175 11.50 17.64 24.86
N HIS A 176 10.47 18.46 25.06
CA HIS A 176 10.35 19.39 26.19
C HIS A 176 9.64 18.77 27.40
N ASN A 177 8.61 17.93 27.18
CA ASN A 177 7.74 17.38 28.22
C ASN A 177 8.46 16.69 29.40
N PRO A 178 9.60 15.99 29.22
CA PRO A 178 10.30 15.39 30.34
C PRO A 178 10.83 16.41 31.37
N PHE A 179 11.06 17.67 30.98
CA PHE A 179 11.74 18.66 31.81
C PHE A 179 10.76 19.65 32.42
N GLU A 180 10.82 19.83 33.74
CA GLU A 180 9.91 20.68 34.52
C GLU A 180 9.86 22.13 34.02
N LEU A 181 11.03 22.74 33.77
CA LEU A 181 11.14 24.12 33.27
C LEU A 181 10.54 24.32 31.88
N CYS A 182 10.25 23.24 31.15
CA CYS A 182 9.74 23.29 29.78
C CYS A 182 8.24 22.94 29.69
N ARG A 183 7.53 22.80 30.82
CA ARG A 183 6.09 22.48 30.87
C ARG A 183 5.23 23.74 31.03
N GLY A 184 4.05 23.72 30.46
CA GLY A 184 3.07 24.82 30.56
C GLY A 184 3.24 25.90 29.50
N ASP A 185 2.65 27.07 29.77
CA ASP A 185 2.69 28.23 28.88
C ASP A 185 4.08 28.84 28.80
N TYR A 186 4.47 29.28 27.61
CA TYR A 186 5.79 29.86 27.38
C TYR A 186 5.86 31.27 27.95
N PHE A 187 6.91 31.51 28.72
CA PHE A 187 7.29 32.85 29.16
C PHE A 187 8.78 33.06 28.88
N GLY A 188 9.11 34.09 28.11
CA GLY A 188 10.50 34.52 27.92
C GLY A 188 11.06 35.17 29.20
N ALA A 189 12.38 35.24 29.33
CA ALA A 189 13.00 35.95 30.46
C ALA A 189 12.53 37.42 30.49
N CYS A 190 12.07 37.88 31.64
CA CYS A 190 11.56 39.24 31.79
C CYS A 190 12.72 40.23 31.85
N ARG A 191 12.76 41.18 30.90
CA ARG A 191 13.83 42.20 30.81
C ARG A 191 13.96 43.03 32.09
N GLU A 192 12.84 43.37 32.73
CA GLU A 192 12.84 44.16 33.97
C GLU A 192 13.36 43.35 35.16
N CYS A 193 12.92 42.11 35.31
CA CYS A 193 13.45 41.20 36.33
C CYS A 193 14.95 40.97 36.13
N VAL A 194 15.40 40.72 34.90
CA VAL A 194 16.82 40.53 34.59
C VAL A 194 17.63 41.80 34.93
N ARG A 195 17.15 42.98 34.54
CA ARG A 195 17.84 44.26 34.82
C ARG A 195 17.90 44.58 36.31
N ALA A 196 16.85 44.25 37.06
CA ALA A 196 16.79 44.45 38.51
C ALA A 196 17.72 43.52 39.28
N ASN A 197 18.23 42.46 38.64
CA ASN A 197 19.11 41.46 39.24
C ASN A 197 20.41 41.30 38.41
N PRO A 198 21.30 42.31 38.44
CA PRO A 198 22.64 42.16 37.85
C PRO A 198 23.37 41.03 38.59
N GLY A 199 23.89 40.06 37.83
CA GLY A 199 24.44 38.83 38.41
C GLY A 199 23.39 37.80 38.81
N HIS A 200 22.19 37.80 38.21
CA HIS A 200 21.21 36.70 38.35
C HIS A 200 21.71 35.33 37.87
N LEU A 201 22.88 35.32 37.24
CA LEU A 201 23.60 34.13 36.84
C LEU A 201 24.65 33.71 37.88
N ASP A 202 24.93 34.48 38.95
CA ASP A 202 25.88 34.11 40.02
C ASP A 202 25.16 33.42 41.19
N PHE A 203 25.28 32.08 41.25
CA PHE A 203 24.63 31.23 42.26
C PHE A 203 25.55 30.86 43.43
N THR A 204 26.76 31.42 43.51
CA THR A 204 27.70 31.16 44.62
C THR A 204 27.21 31.72 45.97
N ARG A 205 26.09 32.46 45.97
CA ARG A 205 25.48 33.09 47.14
C ARG A 205 24.09 32.51 47.43
N PRO A 206 23.98 31.42 48.21
CA PRO A 206 22.68 30.93 48.66
C PRO A 206 21.93 32.01 49.47
N GLY A 207 20.61 32.09 49.31
CA GLY A 207 19.75 33.02 50.06
C GLY A 207 19.47 34.39 49.41
N ARG A 208 19.86 34.58 48.13
CA ARG A 208 19.57 35.83 47.41
C ARG A 208 18.09 35.95 47.07
N VAL A 209 17.42 36.99 47.58
CA VAL A 209 16.05 37.34 47.17
C VAL A 209 16.12 38.11 45.84
N TRP A 210 15.53 37.52 44.79
CA TRP A 210 15.49 38.15 43.47
C TRP A 210 14.40 39.23 43.40
N LYS A 211 14.77 40.41 42.89
CA LYS A 211 13.82 41.51 42.66
C LYS A 211 12.90 41.17 41.49
N CYS A 212 11.59 41.10 41.73
CA CYS A 212 10.60 40.96 40.67
C CYS A 212 10.12 42.35 40.19
N CYS A 213 9.66 42.43 38.94
CA CYS A 213 8.92 43.62 38.51
C CYS A 213 7.45 43.53 38.95
N VAL A 214 6.69 44.62 38.79
CA VAL A 214 5.28 44.70 39.19
C VAL A 214 4.42 43.59 38.60
N ASN A 215 4.71 43.20 37.35
CA ASN A 215 3.99 42.15 36.61
C ASN A 215 4.33 40.73 37.07
N HIS A 216 5.38 40.55 37.86
CA HIS A 216 5.83 39.25 38.38
C HIS A 216 5.88 39.21 39.91
N SER A 217 5.20 40.14 40.59
CA SER A 217 5.17 40.27 42.05
C SER A 217 4.66 39.02 42.79
N ARG A 218 3.73 38.28 42.19
CA ARG A 218 3.11 37.08 42.79
C ARG A 218 3.82 35.75 42.45
N GLY A 219 4.62 35.72 41.38
CA GLY A 219 5.28 34.50 40.88
C GLY A 219 6.79 34.46 41.09
N GLY A 220 7.38 35.53 41.62
CA GLY A 220 8.83 35.69 41.75
C GLY A 220 9.48 36.21 40.46
N ALA A 221 10.76 36.57 40.52
CA ALA A 221 11.47 37.17 39.39
C ALA A 221 11.63 36.16 38.23
N LEU A 222 11.12 36.51 37.05
CA LEU A 222 11.25 35.68 35.84
C LEU A 222 12.60 35.94 35.15
N LEU A 223 13.64 35.28 35.64
CA LEU A 223 15.03 35.47 35.20
C LEU A 223 15.45 34.56 34.04
N ARG A 224 14.70 33.47 33.82
CA ARG A 224 14.98 32.47 32.80
C ARG A 224 13.69 32.17 32.03
N PRO A 225 13.79 31.74 30.77
CA PRO A 225 12.61 31.31 30.02
C PRO A 225 12.03 30.03 30.63
N LEU A 226 10.70 29.93 30.62
CA LEU A 226 9.93 28.79 31.14
C LEU A 226 8.86 28.38 30.12
N GLY A 227 8.38 27.14 30.24
CA GLY A 227 7.26 26.63 29.47
C GLY A 227 7.60 26.02 28.12
N SER A 228 6.58 25.51 27.43
CA SER A 228 6.76 24.88 26.12
C SER A 228 6.85 25.93 25.02
N PRO A 229 7.89 25.95 24.16
CA PRO A 229 7.98 26.97 23.12
C PRO A 229 6.78 26.97 22.17
N MET A 230 6.10 25.84 21.99
CA MET A 230 4.93 25.71 21.12
C MET A 230 3.68 26.47 21.61
N THR A 231 3.68 26.98 22.84
CA THR A 231 2.60 27.82 23.38
C THR A 231 2.90 29.32 23.26
N ASP A 232 4.10 29.70 22.79
CA ASP A 232 4.42 31.08 22.45
C ASP A 232 3.41 31.63 21.41
N PRO A 233 2.78 32.80 21.65
CA PRO A 233 1.74 33.32 20.76
C PRO A 233 2.21 33.55 19.32
N ALA A 234 3.43 34.06 19.12
CA ALA A 234 3.95 34.34 17.79
C ALA A 234 4.21 33.04 17.02
N LEU A 235 4.87 32.07 17.66
CA LEU A 235 5.08 30.76 17.06
C LEU A 235 3.75 30.03 16.77
N LYS A 236 2.78 30.09 17.70
CA LYS A 236 1.48 29.43 17.54
C LYS A 236 0.70 30.01 16.36
N ASN A 237 0.65 31.33 16.23
CA ASN A 237 -0.02 32.00 15.13
C ASN A 237 0.61 31.65 13.78
N GLU A 238 1.94 31.74 13.68
CA GLU A 238 2.66 31.41 12.45
C GLU A 238 2.60 29.92 12.10
N PHE A 239 2.64 29.03 13.10
CA PHE A 239 2.43 27.60 12.88
C PHE A 239 1.08 27.35 12.20
N ASN A 240 0.02 27.99 12.69
CA ASN A 240 -1.32 27.86 12.12
C ASN A 240 -1.37 28.43 10.69
N THR A 241 -0.73 29.57 10.43
CA THR A 241 -0.61 30.15 9.08
C THR A 241 0.09 29.20 8.11
N LEU A 242 1.24 28.64 8.52
CA LEU A 242 1.98 27.65 7.73
C LEU A 242 1.16 26.38 7.50
N HIS A 243 0.46 25.89 8.54
CA HIS A 243 -0.37 24.70 8.46
C HIS A 243 -1.54 24.89 7.50
N ASN A 244 -2.27 26.01 7.60
CA ASN A 244 -3.36 26.35 6.70
C ASN A 244 -2.88 26.49 5.25
N ARG A 245 -1.76 27.19 5.03
CA ARG A 245 -1.15 27.34 3.70
C ARG A 245 -0.79 25.99 3.08
N LEU A 246 -0.14 25.12 3.85
CA LEU A 246 0.22 23.80 3.36
C LEU A 246 -1.01 22.91 3.14
N THR A 247 -1.99 22.93 4.03
CA THR A 247 -3.20 22.11 3.91
C THR A 247 -4.05 22.53 2.72
N ASN A 248 -4.23 23.83 2.49
CA ASN A 248 -5.03 24.35 1.37
C ASN A 248 -4.36 24.14 0.01
N ASN A 249 -3.02 24.16 -0.04
CA ASN A 249 -2.26 23.94 -1.28
C ASN A 249 -1.86 22.48 -1.50
N HIS A 250 -2.10 21.59 -0.52
CA HIS A 250 -1.74 20.18 -0.61
C HIS A 250 -2.81 19.41 -1.38
N VAL A 251 -2.55 19.15 -2.65
CA VAL A 251 -3.32 18.16 -3.41
C VAL A 251 -2.82 16.77 -3.02
N VAL A 252 -3.66 16.00 -2.32
CA VAL A 252 -3.40 14.60 -2.03
C VAL A 252 -3.43 13.82 -3.35
N GLN A 253 -2.27 13.62 -3.96
CA GLN A 253 -2.15 12.71 -5.09
C GLN A 253 -2.08 11.28 -4.55
N GLY A 254 -3.14 10.51 -4.78
CA GLY A 254 -3.15 9.10 -4.44
C GLY A 254 -2.15 8.31 -5.29
N CYS A 255 -1.62 7.19 -4.74
CA CYS A 255 -0.92 6.23 -5.60
C CYS A 255 -1.85 5.78 -6.73
N VAL A 256 -1.28 5.61 -7.92
CA VAL A 256 -1.94 5.10 -9.11
C VAL A 256 -2.55 3.72 -8.85
N GLN A 257 -3.64 3.45 -9.55
CA GLN A 257 -4.30 2.15 -9.62
C GLN A 257 -4.23 1.69 -11.07
N LEU A 258 -3.98 0.40 -11.28
CA LEU A 258 -3.87 -0.17 -12.61
C LEU A 258 -5.12 -0.99 -12.92
N THR A 259 -5.65 -0.88 -14.13
CA THR A 259 -6.75 -1.75 -14.59
C THR A 259 -6.21 -3.14 -14.97
N PRO A 260 -7.07 -4.18 -15.06
CA PRO A 260 -6.63 -5.50 -15.52
C PRO A 260 -5.98 -5.46 -16.92
N ASN A 261 -6.53 -4.67 -17.85
CA ASN A 261 -5.91 -4.48 -19.17
C ASN A 261 -4.48 -3.91 -19.07
N GLN A 262 -4.29 -2.91 -18.21
CA GLN A 262 -2.97 -2.33 -17.98
C GLN A 262 -2.00 -3.38 -17.42
N ILE A 263 -2.43 -4.23 -16.48
CA ILE A 263 -1.61 -5.35 -15.99
C ILE A 263 -1.27 -6.33 -17.12
N ARG A 264 -2.22 -6.64 -18.04
CA ARG A 264 -1.93 -7.46 -19.23
C ARG A 264 -0.86 -6.83 -20.11
N LYS A 265 -0.93 -5.51 -20.38
CA LYS A 265 0.11 -4.78 -21.13
C LYS A 265 1.47 -4.87 -20.43
N LEU A 266 1.52 -4.65 -19.12
CA LEU A 266 2.75 -4.77 -18.33
C LEU A 266 3.33 -6.19 -18.43
N ARG A 267 2.49 -7.21 -18.28
CA ARG A 267 2.87 -8.62 -18.45
C ARG A 267 3.45 -8.86 -19.82
N SER A 268 2.72 -8.52 -20.88
CA SER A 268 3.14 -8.75 -22.27
C SER A 268 4.51 -8.14 -22.52
N HIS A 269 4.72 -6.90 -22.09
CA HIS A 269 6.03 -6.25 -22.21
C HIS A 269 7.14 -7.00 -21.45
N LEU A 270 6.88 -7.42 -20.20
CA LEU A 270 7.86 -8.17 -19.41
C LEU A 270 8.22 -9.52 -20.07
N MET A 271 7.25 -10.18 -20.69
CA MET A 271 7.44 -11.48 -21.33
C MET A 271 8.09 -11.39 -22.72
N THR A 272 7.86 -10.29 -23.47
CA THR A 272 8.43 -10.08 -24.81
C THR A 272 9.78 -9.37 -24.78
N SER A 273 10.14 -8.68 -23.69
CA SER A 273 11.44 -8.05 -23.53
C SER A 273 12.54 -9.12 -23.41
N GLY A 274 13.15 -9.46 -24.56
CA GLY A 274 14.09 -10.56 -24.71
C GLY A 274 15.47 -10.36 -24.06
N GLY A 275 16.27 -11.43 -24.06
CA GLY A 275 17.65 -11.46 -23.57
C GLY A 275 17.84 -12.22 -22.25
N SER A 276 18.96 -11.96 -21.56
CA SER A 276 19.30 -12.57 -20.26
C SER A 276 18.38 -12.13 -19.11
N HIS A 277 17.43 -11.23 -19.38
CA HIS A 277 16.56 -10.64 -18.36
C HIS A 277 15.22 -11.34 -18.11
N LYS A 278 14.93 -12.45 -18.81
CA LYS A 278 13.63 -13.15 -18.75
C LYS A 278 13.24 -13.56 -17.32
N LEU A 279 14.20 -14.06 -16.52
CA LEU A 279 13.92 -14.50 -15.15
C LEU A 279 13.57 -13.34 -14.21
N PHE A 280 14.27 -12.19 -14.28
CA PHE A 280 13.90 -11.01 -13.47
C PHE A 280 12.57 -10.43 -13.89
N ASN A 281 12.27 -10.45 -15.18
CA ASN A 281 10.99 -9.97 -15.70
C ASN A 281 9.85 -10.83 -15.17
N HIS A 282 10.02 -12.15 -15.17
CA HIS A 282 9.05 -13.07 -14.56
C HIS A 282 8.95 -12.88 -13.05
N GLN A 283 10.07 -12.77 -12.32
CA GLN A 283 10.07 -12.45 -10.89
C GLN A 283 9.27 -11.17 -10.61
N THR A 284 9.50 -10.11 -11.38
CA THR A 284 8.78 -8.84 -11.27
C THR A 284 7.28 -9.04 -11.46
N TYR A 285 6.90 -9.86 -12.45
CA TYR A 285 5.50 -10.16 -12.71
C TYR A 285 4.85 -10.97 -11.57
N VAL A 286 5.55 -11.98 -11.04
CA VAL A 286 5.08 -12.75 -9.87
C VAL A 286 4.89 -11.82 -8.67
N MET A 287 5.83 -10.91 -8.43
CA MET A 287 5.72 -9.90 -7.37
C MET A 287 4.50 -9.00 -7.55
N ILE A 288 4.25 -8.50 -8.77
CA ILE A 288 3.04 -7.71 -9.09
C ILE A 288 1.78 -8.54 -8.80
N LEU A 289 1.72 -9.79 -9.29
CA LEU A 289 0.56 -10.67 -9.10
C LEU A 289 0.29 -10.98 -7.62
N LEU A 290 1.31 -11.36 -6.84
CA LEU A 290 1.14 -11.61 -5.41
C LEU A 290 0.71 -10.34 -4.66
N GLY A 291 1.31 -9.18 -5.00
CA GLY A 291 0.91 -7.91 -4.43
C GLY A 291 -0.57 -7.57 -4.66
N ILE A 292 -1.09 -7.88 -5.84
CA ILE A 292 -2.50 -7.71 -6.20
C ILE A 292 -3.36 -8.78 -5.53
N LYS A 293 -3.12 -10.07 -5.80
CA LYS A 293 -3.99 -11.17 -5.37
C LYS A 293 -4.03 -11.39 -3.85
N LEU A 294 -3.03 -10.90 -3.11
CA LEU A 294 -2.97 -10.96 -1.63
C LEU A 294 -3.14 -9.58 -0.95
N PHE A 295 -3.44 -8.52 -1.71
CA PHE A 295 -3.55 -7.15 -1.18
C PHE A 295 -2.30 -6.69 -0.40
N LEU A 296 -1.10 -7.09 -0.82
CA LEU A 296 0.13 -6.74 -0.10
C LEU A 296 0.56 -5.31 -0.40
N ARG A 297 1.13 -4.65 0.60
CA ARG A 297 1.99 -3.49 0.35
C ARG A 297 3.32 -3.97 -0.21
N ALA A 298 4.02 -3.08 -0.91
CA ALA A 298 5.33 -3.40 -1.45
C ALA A 298 6.36 -3.82 -0.38
N ASP A 299 6.33 -3.23 0.82
CA ASP A 299 7.21 -3.63 1.94
C ASP A 299 6.91 -5.04 2.45
N GLU A 300 5.63 -5.39 2.60
CA GLU A 300 5.19 -6.74 2.99
C GLU A 300 5.61 -7.79 1.94
N LEU A 301 5.50 -7.44 0.65
CA LEU A 301 5.83 -8.31 -0.48
C LEU A 301 7.33 -8.61 -0.58
N VAL A 302 8.19 -7.59 -0.45
CA VAL A 302 9.65 -7.80 -0.58
C VAL A 302 10.25 -8.57 0.59
N THR A 303 9.57 -8.56 1.74
CA THR A 303 10.00 -9.33 2.93
C THR A 303 9.40 -10.72 3.01
N LEU A 304 8.67 -11.17 1.98
CA LEU A 304 8.00 -12.47 2.01
C LEU A 304 9.03 -13.61 1.95
N LYS A 305 8.87 -14.59 2.81
CA LYS A 305 9.75 -15.74 2.97
C LYS A 305 9.04 -17.07 2.73
N PHE A 306 9.80 -18.13 2.46
CA PHE A 306 9.26 -19.49 2.33
C PHE A 306 8.56 -19.96 3.61
N GLU A 307 9.13 -19.65 4.77
CA GLU A 307 8.56 -19.96 6.10
C GLU A 307 7.19 -19.28 6.37
N ASN A 308 6.82 -18.28 5.56
CA ASN A 308 5.50 -17.68 5.65
C ASN A 308 4.41 -18.56 5.02
N PHE A 309 4.75 -19.53 4.19
CA PHE A 309 3.77 -20.43 3.59
C PHE A 309 3.38 -21.56 4.54
N ARG A 310 2.08 -21.69 4.79
CA ARG A 310 1.49 -22.67 5.68
C ARG A 310 1.08 -23.91 4.91
N ILE A 311 2.02 -24.84 4.78
CA ILE A 311 1.88 -26.08 4.00
C ILE A 311 0.66 -26.89 4.49
N ASP A 312 0.45 -26.92 5.80
CA ASP A 312 -0.68 -27.57 6.47
C ASP A 312 -2.06 -26.98 6.08
N CYS A 313 -2.07 -25.77 5.55
CA CYS A 313 -3.27 -25.06 5.10
C CYS A 313 -3.42 -25.06 3.57
N PHE A 314 -2.56 -25.76 2.83
CA PHE A 314 -2.68 -25.87 1.37
C PHE A 314 -3.86 -26.76 0.99
N SER A 315 -4.54 -26.38 -0.09
CA SER A 315 -5.60 -27.17 -0.69
C SER A 315 -5.08 -27.78 -1.98
N VAL A 316 -4.84 -29.09 -1.97
CA VAL A 316 -4.44 -29.87 -3.14
C VAL A 316 -5.43 -31.01 -3.34
N SER A 317 -6.09 -31.04 -4.49
CA SER A 317 -6.94 -32.16 -4.91
C SER A 317 -6.06 -33.30 -5.40
N ARG A 318 -6.44 -34.56 -5.09
CA ARG A 318 -5.73 -35.76 -5.58
C ARG A 318 -6.24 -36.23 -6.94
N ASN A 319 -7.50 -35.97 -7.26
CA ASN A 319 -8.11 -36.41 -8.52
C ASN A 319 -9.11 -35.38 -9.06
N PRO A 320 -8.79 -34.65 -10.13
CA PRO A 320 -7.46 -34.57 -10.75
C PRO A 320 -6.44 -34.03 -9.74
N ALA A 321 -5.18 -34.44 -9.87
CA ALA A 321 -4.13 -33.95 -9.01
C ALA A 321 -3.87 -32.47 -9.34
N ARG A 322 -4.33 -31.55 -8.48
CA ARG A 322 -4.28 -30.11 -8.74
C ARG A 322 -4.12 -29.27 -7.48
N ILE A 323 -3.38 -28.16 -7.57
CA ILE A 323 -3.32 -27.16 -6.49
C ILE A 323 -4.51 -26.22 -6.60
N ASN A 324 -5.41 -26.19 -5.62
CA ASN A 324 -6.54 -25.25 -5.60
C ASN A 324 -6.17 -23.93 -4.93
N SER A 325 -5.43 -24.00 -3.80
CA SER A 325 -5.01 -22.79 -3.08
C SER A 325 -3.79 -23.00 -2.20
N LEU A 326 -3.01 -21.94 -2.02
CA LEU A 326 -1.91 -21.85 -1.06
C LEU A 326 -2.27 -20.84 0.04
N VAL A 327 -1.74 -21.02 1.24
CA VAL A 327 -1.97 -20.09 2.36
C VAL A 327 -0.65 -19.50 2.83
N VAL A 328 -0.64 -18.19 3.07
CA VAL A 328 0.55 -17.44 3.46
C VAL A 328 0.26 -16.54 4.66
N TRP A 329 1.21 -16.48 5.58
CA TRP A 329 1.19 -15.63 6.76
C TRP A 329 1.88 -14.30 6.51
N VAL A 330 1.16 -13.21 6.77
CA VAL A 330 1.69 -11.85 6.57
C VAL A 330 1.41 -11.01 7.79
N LYS A 331 2.43 -10.31 8.29
CA LYS A 331 2.28 -9.29 9.34
C LYS A 331 2.57 -7.91 8.78
N GLY A 332 1.52 -7.15 8.48
CA GLY A 332 1.63 -5.76 8.06
C GLY A 332 1.93 -4.81 9.22
N LYS A 333 2.35 -3.58 8.89
CA LYS A 333 2.72 -2.54 9.87
C LYS A 333 1.63 -2.19 10.90
N GLY A 334 0.36 -2.40 10.55
CA GLY A 334 -0.78 -2.08 11.40
C GLY A 334 -1.40 -3.28 12.09
N ASP A 335 -0.87 -4.48 11.85
CA ASP A 335 -1.46 -5.74 12.28
C ASP A 335 -0.84 -6.14 13.63
N THR A 336 -1.68 -6.42 14.62
CA THR A 336 -1.21 -6.86 15.95
C THR A 336 -0.58 -8.25 15.87
N GLN A 337 -1.13 -9.12 15.02
CA GLN A 337 -0.68 -10.48 14.77
C GLN A 337 -0.52 -10.72 13.26
N ALA A 338 0.23 -11.76 12.89
CA ALA A 338 0.26 -12.21 11.50
C ALA A 338 -1.14 -12.71 11.11
N VAL A 339 -1.55 -12.41 9.88
CA VAL A 339 -2.82 -12.87 9.32
C VAL A 339 -2.57 -13.88 8.21
N SER A 340 -3.49 -14.83 8.08
CA SER A 340 -3.46 -15.82 7.01
C SER A 340 -4.20 -15.29 5.79
N LEU A 341 -3.55 -15.35 4.63
CA LEU A 341 -4.11 -14.95 3.34
C LEU A 341 -4.03 -16.15 2.40
N ARG A 342 -5.10 -16.35 1.62
CA ARG A 342 -5.23 -17.47 0.70
C ARG A 342 -5.03 -17.02 -0.74
N LEU A 343 -4.09 -17.67 -1.41
CA LEU A 343 -3.82 -17.52 -2.82
C LEU A 343 -4.59 -18.58 -3.60
N TYR A 344 -5.56 -18.17 -4.41
CA TYR A 344 -6.35 -19.10 -5.22
C TYR A 344 -5.72 -19.33 -6.59
N ARG A 345 -5.93 -20.54 -7.09
CA ARG A 345 -5.81 -20.85 -8.50
C ARG A 345 -6.84 -20.06 -9.31
N ASP A 346 -6.44 -19.68 -10.51
CA ASP A 346 -7.24 -18.89 -11.44
C ASP A 346 -7.11 -19.48 -12.85
N ASP A 347 -7.97 -20.42 -13.21
CA ASP A 347 -7.93 -21.05 -14.53
C ASP A 347 -8.71 -20.26 -15.59
N ASP A 348 -9.62 -19.38 -15.19
CA ASP A 348 -10.41 -18.56 -16.12
C ASP A 348 -9.55 -17.47 -16.77
N ASN A 349 -8.53 -16.99 -16.05
CA ASN A 349 -7.53 -16.06 -16.55
C ASN A 349 -6.12 -16.56 -16.17
N PRO A 350 -5.57 -17.55 -16.90
CA PRO A 350 -4.29 -18.16 -16.59
C PRO A 350 -3.13 -17.17 -16.48
N GLU A 351 -3.18 -16.07 -17.25
CA GLU A 351 -2.20 -14.99 -17.20
C GLU A 351 -2.20 -14.23 -15.86
N PHE A 352 -3.30 -14.31 -15.10
CA PHE A 352 -3.42 -13.76 -13.76
C PHE A 352 -3.33 -14.81 -12.67
N CYS A 353 -3.11 -16.09 -13.02
CA CYS A 353 -3.03 -17.18 -12.07
C CYS A 353 -1.78 -17.10 -11.21
N PRO A 354 -1.91 -16.70 -9.93
CA PRO A 354 -0.74 -16.46 -9.12
C PRO A 354 -0.03 -17.76 -8.75
N ILE A 355 -0.75 -18.89 -8.63
CA ILE A 355 -0.15 -20.21 -8.36
C ILE A 355 0.72 -20.64 -9.55
N ARG A 356 0.17 -20.59 -10.77
CA ARG A 356 0.88 -20.97 -12.00
C ARG A 356 2.16 -20.18 -12.18
N HIS A 357 2.08 -18.87 -12.03
CA HIS A 357 3.24 -17.99 -12.15
C HIS A 357 4.26 -18.18 -11.02
N LEU A 358 3.80 -18.38 -9.77
CA LEU A 358 4.67 -18.61 -8.62
C LEU A 358 5.40 -19.96 -8.68
N MET A 359 4.69 -21.06 -8.94
CA MET A 359 5.29 -22.40 -9.04
C MET A 359 6.35 -22.43 -10.15
N LEU A 360 6.01 -21.88 -11.32
CA LEU A 360 6.96 -21.78 -12.44
C LEU A 360 8.20 -20.96 -12.07
N TYR A 361 8.01 -19.84 -11.37
CA TYR A 361 9.13 -19.01 -10.90
C TYR A 361 10.05 -19.77 -9.94
N ILE A 362 9.50 -20.47 -8.96
CA ILE A 362 10.27 -21.22 -7.95
C ILE A 362 11.19 -22.24 -8.62
N VAL A 363 10.66 -23.02 -9.57
CA VAL A 363 11.45 -24.04 -10.27
C VAL A 363 12.47 -23.40 -11.20
N ALA A 364 12.08 -22.38 -11.97
CA ALA A 364 12.98 -21.73 -12.91
C ALA A 364 14.11 -20.93 -12.26
N ALA A 365 13.84 -20.29 -11.12
CA ALA A 365 14.85 -19.64 -10.31
C ALA A 365 15.64 -20.63 -9.44
N LYS A 366 15.30 -21.94 -9.48
CA LYS A 366 15.93 -23.03 -8.73
C LYS A 366 16.08 -22.67 -7.24
N LEU A 367 15.01 -22.14 -6.66
CA LEU A 367 14.99 -21.73 -5.25
C LEU A 367 15.02 -22.95 -4.34
N LYS A 368 15.75 -22.85 -3.21
CA LYS A 368 16.00 -23.97 -2.29
C LYS A 368 14.89 -24.16 -1.25
N GLY A 369 14.03 -23.16 -1.07
CA GLY A 369 12.90 -23.23 -0.14
C GLY A 369 13.19 -22.64 1.23
N GLU A 370 14.25 -21.85 1.37
CA GLU A 370 14.69 -21.22 2.61
C GLU A 370 14.83 -19.70 2.41
N GLY A 371 14.70 -18.92 3.48
CA GLY A 371 14.86 -17.46 3.43
C GLY A 371 13.78 -16.73 2.59
N PHE A 372 14.18 -15.63 1.95
CA PHE A 372 13.31 -14.76 1.17
C PHE A 372 12.86 -15.41 -0.16
N LEU A 373 11.57 -15.27 -0.46
CA LEU A 373 10.98 -15.75 -1.71
C LEU A 373 11.52 -15.01 -2.94
N PHE A 374 11.92 -13.74 -2.77
CA PHE A 374 12.38 -12.87 -3.84
C PHE A 374 13.81 -12.38 -3.55
N PRO A 375 14.85 -13.16 -3.92
CA PRO A 375 16.25 -12.73 -3.81
C PRO A 375 16.51 -11.49 -4.67
N ALA A 376 17.53 -10.72 -4.30
CA ALA A 376 17.91 -9.52 -5.03
C ALA A 376 18.22 -9.82 -6.51
N TRP A 377 17.88 -8.89 -7.42
CA TRP A 377 18.03 -9.15 -8.86
C TRP A 377 19.46 -9.44 -9.28
N HIS A 378 20.46 -8.87 -8.63
CA HIS A 378 21.86 -9.09 -9.02
C HIS A 378 22.30 -10.55 -8.75
N LEU A 379 21.74 -11.21 -7.74
CA LEU A 379 21.96 -12.62 -7.44
C LEU A 379 21.35 -13.53 -8.51
N LEU A 380 20.12 -13.25 -8.92
CA LEU A 380 19.49 -14.00 -10.02
C LEU A 380 20.28 -13.86 -11.34
N ALA A 381 21.06 -12.78 -11.51
CA ALA A 381 21.84 -12.52 -12.72
C ALA A 381 23.15 -13.26 -12.77
N SER A 382 23.88 -13.33 -11.65
CA SER A 382 25.05 -14.20 -11.57
C SER A 382 24.67 -15.66 -11.80
N TYR A 383 23.50 -16.08 -11.29
CA TYR A 383 23.02 -17.46 -11.45
C TYR A 383 22.73 -17.86 -12.89
N VAL A 384 22.02 -17.00 -13.65
CA VAL A 384 21.73 -17.25 -15.06
C VAL A 384 23.01 -17.23 -15.92
N ASN A 385 24.01 -16.43 -15.52
CA ASN A 385 25.24 -16.26 -16.31
C ASN A 385 26.32 -17.30 -16.01
N ASN A 386 26.34 -17.90 -14.82
CA ASN A 386 27.45 -18.77 -14.40
C ASN A 386 27.23 -20.26 -14.66
N ASN A 387 26.02 -20.71 -15.00
CA ASN A 387 25.67 -22.11 -15.36
C ASN A 387 26.08 -23.21 -14.34
N ASP A 388 26.63 -22.83 -13.20
CA ASP A 388 27.27 -23.69 -12.21
C ASP A 388 26.25 -24.32 -11.25
N GLY A 389 24.98 -23.88 -11.27
CA GLY A 389 23.87 -24.49 -10.55
C GLY A 389 23.97 -24.46 -9.01
N ASN A 390 25.16 -24.15 -8.49
CA ASN A 390 25.61 -24.28 -7.12
C ASN A 390 25.75 -22.94 -6.39
N GLY A 391 25.34 -21.83 -7.01
CA GLY A 391 25.34 -20.53 -6.37
C GLY A 391 24.59 -20.59 -5.03
N ILE A 392 25.34 -20.61 -3.93
CA ILE A 392 24.78 -20.50 -2.57
C ILE A 392 24.32 -19.06 -2.45
N PHE A 393 23.04 -18.83 -2.71
CA PHE A 393 22.41 -17.57 -2.38
C PHE A 393 22.33 -17.47 -0.86
N ASP A 394 22.83 -16.39 -0.28
CA ASP A 394 22.39 -15.98 1.05
C ASP A 394 20.96 -15.41 0.94
N GLN A 395 19.99 -16.32 0.75
CA GLN A 395 18.56 -16.02 0.71
C GLN A 395 18.05 -15.48 2.06
N GLU A 396 18.84 -15.55 3.13
CA GLU A 396 18.46 -15.02 4.44
C GLU A 396 18.64 -13.51 4.55
N ASN A 397 19.62 -12.95 3.84
CA ASN A 397 19.99 -11.54 3.99
C ASN A 397 19.82 -10.68 2.74
N ASP A 398 19.82 -11.27 1.54
CA ASP A 398 19.87 -10.51 0.29
C ASP A 398 18.62 -10.69 -0.58
N HIS A 399 17.68 -9.76 -0.39
CA HIS A 399 16.38 -9.75 -1.06
C HIS A 399 16.17 -8.46 -1.86
N VAL A 400 15.17 -8.49 -2.75
CA VAL A 400 14.72 -7.30 -3.47
C VAL A 400 14.44 -6.15 -2.49
N GLU A 401 15.13 -5.02 -2.64
CA GLU A 401 14.84 -3.85 -1.81
C GLU A 401 13.54 -3.14 -2.25
N TYR A 402 12.86 -2.53 -1.29
CA TYR A 402 11.66 -1.74 -1.54
C TYR A 402 11.88 -0.65 -2.60
N ALA A 403 12.99 0.09 -2.50
CA ALA A 403 13.28 1.22 -3.39
C ALA A 403 13.45 0.75 -4.83
N ASP A 404 14.09 -0.39 -5.02
CA ASP A 404 14.37 -0.94 -6.33
C ASP A 404 13.11 -1.58 -6.96
N LEU A 405 12.26 -2.25 -6.17
CA LEU A 405 10.97 -2.77 -6.66
C LEU A 405 10.13 -1.60 -7.16
N LEU A 406 10.07 -0.53 -6.36
CA LEU A 406 9.31 0.65 -6.69
C LEU A 406 9.85 1.33 -7.96
N GLY A 407 11.17 1.52 -8.06
CA GLY A 407 11.83 2.08 -9.23
C GLY A 407 11.57 1.24 -10.49
N ARG A 408 11.56 -0.09 -10.35
CA ARG A 408 11.26 -1.00 -11.46
C ARG A 408 9.80 -0.91 -11.91
N ILE A 409 8.84 -0.91 -11.00
CA ILE A 409 7.40 -0.73 -11.34
C ILE A 409 7.17 0.65 -11.96
N GLN A 410 7.80 1.71 -11.43
CA GLN A 410 7.73 3.06 -12.00
C GLN A 410 8.24 3.09 -13.44
N SER A 411 9.42 2.52 -13.68
CA SER A 411 10.01 2.42 -15.02
C SER A 411 9.08 1.66 -15.97
N LEU A 412 8.57 0.51 -15.52
CA LEU A 412 7.67 -0.33 -16.30
C LEU A 412 6.37 0.41 -16.69
N ILE A 413 5.73 1.10 -15.75
CA ILE A 413 4.52 1.89 -16.03
C ILE A 413 4.84 3.04 -16.99
N ASN A 414 5.96 3.75 -16.79
CA ASN A 414 6.37 4.86 -17.65
C ASN A 414 6.66 4.43 -19.09
N VAL A 415 7.22 3.24 -19.28
CA VAL A 415 7.54 2.69 -20.60
C VAL A 415 6.29 2.17 -21.29
N VAL A 416 5.47 1.38 -20.59
CA VAL A 416 4.38 0.61 -21.21
C VAL A 416 3.07 1.40 -21.29
N LEU A 417 2.79 2.23 -20.29
CA LEU A 417 1.51 2.94 -20.14
C LEU A 417 1.69 4.45 -20.33
N ARG A 418 2.69 4.83 -21.14
CA ARG A 418 3.01 6.23 -21.42
C ARG A 418 1.80 6.93 -22.04
N GLY A 419 1.38 8.04 -21.45
CA GLY A 419 0.22 8.81 -21.92
C GLY A 419 -1.14 8.32 -21.40
N GLU A 420 -1.22 7.17 -20.71
CA GLU A 420 -2.46 6.74 -20.05
C GLU A 420 -2.69 7.39 -18.67
N PHE A 421 -1.66 8.05 -18.13
CA PHE A 421 -1.70 8.76 -16.86
C PHE A 421 -1.35 10.24 -17.05
N PRO A 422 -1.89 11.14 -16.20
CA PRO A 422 -1.48 12.54 -16.19
C PRO A 422 0.04 12.65 -15.93
N GLU A 423 0.65 13.77 -16.36
CA GLU A 423 2.10 14.02 -16.24
C GLU A 423 2.67 13.81 -14.83
N LYS A 424 1.83 13.89 -13.80
CA LYS A 424 2.19 13.66 -12.39
C LYS A 424 1.32 12.54 -11.80
N PHE A 425 1.74 11.29 -11.98
CA PHE A 425 1.20 10.15 -11.26
C PHE A 425 2.20 9.63 -10.22
N ILE A 426 1.69 9.04 -9.13
CA ILE A 426 2.52 8.51 -8.05
C ILE A 426 2.42 7.00 -8.06
N VAL A 427 3.55 6.31 -8.27
CA VAL A 427 3.67 4.91 -7.90
C VAL A 427 4.30 4.88 -6.52
N GLY A 428 3.62 4.26 -5.56
CA GLY A 428 4.10 4.12 -4.18
C GLY A 428 3.76 2.77 -3.56
N THR A 429 3.96 2.67 -2.24
CA THR A 429 3.78 1.47 -1.41
C THR A 429 2.42 0.80 -1.57
N HIS A 430 1.39 1.58 -1.92
CA HIS A 430 0.02 1.11 -2.02
C HIS A 430 -0.44 0.77 -3.43
N THR A 431 0.36 1.02 -4.48
CA THR A 431 -0.05 0.83 -5.89
C THR A 431 -0.66 -0.56 -6.12
N LEU A 432 0.05 -1.62 -5.76
CA LEU A 432 -0.41 -3.00 -5.96
C LEU A 432 -1.66 -3.34 -5.13
N ARG A 433 -1.67 -2.94 -3.84
CA ARG A 433 -2.85 -3.11 -2.98
C ARG A 433 -4.07 -2.37 -3.50
N LYS A 434 -3.90 -1.15 -4.04
CA LYS A 434 -5.02 -0.39 -4.61
C LYS A 434 -5.48 -1.00 -5.93
N THR A 435 -4.58 -1.55 -6.73
CA THR A 435 -4.91 -2.36 -7.92
C THR A 435 -5.66 -3.64 -7.55
N ALA A 436 -5.41 -4.23 -6.38
CA ALA A 436 -6.18 -5.37 -5.88
C ALA A 436 -7.69 -5.07 -5.74
N TYR A 437 -8.04 -3.84 -5.35
CA TYR A 437 -9.44 -3.41 -5.31
C TYR A 437 -10.08 -3.42 -6.71
N PHE A 438 -9.34 -3.02 -7.76
CA PHE A 438 -9.83 -3.13 -9.15
C PHE A 438 -10.16 -4.58 -9.49
N PHE A 439 -9.23 -5.50 -9.24
CA PHE A 439 -9.45 -6.92 -9.53
C PHE A 439 -10.63 -7.50 -8.75
N ALA A 440 -10.77 -7.15 -7.47
CA ALA A 440 -11.85 -7.66 -6.65
C ALA A 440 -13.21 -7.13 -7.08
N VAL A 441 -13.36 -5.82 -7.22
CA VAL A 441 -14.64 -5.20 -7.59
C VAL A 441 -15.04 -5.59 -9.01
N PHE A 442 -14.10 -5.62 -9.97
CA PHE A 442 -14.41 -6.08 -11.33
C PHE A 442 -14.87 -7.55 -11.33
N GLY A 443 -14.23 -8.42 -10.53
CA GLY A 443 -14.64 -9.83 -10.40
C GLY A 443 -16.02 -10.00 -9.76
N ILE A 444 -16.36 -9.17 -8.76
CA ILE A 444 -17.69 -9.12 -8.14
C ILE A 444 -18.75 -8.65 -9.14
N LEU A 445 -18.49 -7.55 -9.85
CA LEU A 445 -19.42 -6.98 -10.83
C LEU A 445 -19.65 -7.95 -12.00
N TYR A 446 -18.59 -8.60 -12.49
CA TYR A 446 -18.69 -9.62 -13.54
C TYR A 446 -19.60 -10.78 -13.12
N LYS A 447 -19.46 -11.28 -11.87
CA LYS A 447 -20.34 -12.31 -11.32
C LYS A 447 -21.80 -11.86 -11.32
N TYR A 448 -22.08 -10.63 -10.88
CA TYR A 448 -23.45 -10.10 -10.84
C TYR A 448 -24.07 -9.93 -12.23
N GLU A 449 -23.29 -9.44 -13.19
CA GLU A 449 -23.72 -9.31 -14.58
C GLU A 449 -24.07 -10.67 -15.20
N VAL A 450 -23.19 -11.67 -15.06
CA VAL A 450 -23.39 -13.01 -15.61
C VAL A 450 -24.53 -13.76 -14.93
N THR A 451 -24.74 -13.58 -13.62
CA THR A 451 -25.80 -14.27 -12.88
C THR A 451 -27.18 -13.61 -12.98
N GLY A 452 -27.30 -12.47 -13.69
CA GLY A 452 -28.54 -11.73 -13.82
C GLY A 452 -29.05 -11.13 -12.50
N ARG A 453 -28.25 -11.20 -11.42
CA ARG A 453 -28.54 -10.53 -10.14
C ARG A 453 -28.32 -9.04 -10.34
N ARG A 454 -29.38 -8.35 -10.74
CA ARG A 454 -29.36 -6.88 -10.87
C ARG A 454 -28.99 -6.27 -9.52
N ILE A 455 -28.07 -5.31 -9.55
CA ILE A 455 -27.99 -4.29 -8.52
C ILE A 455 -29.33 -3.55 -8.59
N THR A 456 -30.29 -3.91 -7.74
CA THR A 456 -31.62 -3.27 -7.70
C THR A 456 -31.48 -1.89 -7.06
N GLY A 457 -30.98 -0.94 -7.85
CA GLY A 457 -30.79 0.45 -7.47
C GLY A 457 -29.94 1.20 -8.50
N SER A 458 -30.18 2.51 -8.65
CA SER A 458 -29.27 3.40 -9.39
C SER A 458 -27.83 3.21 -8.88
N MET A 459 -26.82 3.11 -9.76
CA MET A 459 -25.41 3.09 -9.35
C MET A 459 -25.02 4.35 -8.54
N ALA A 460 -25.77 5.46 -8.67
CA ALA A 460 -25.59 6.63 -7.81
C ALA A 460 -25.93 6.37 -6.32
N ASP A 461 -26.74 5.34 -6.03
CA ASP A 461 -27.09 4.87 -4.69
C ASP A 461 -26.33 3.60 -4.27
N SER A 462 -25.37 3.10 -5.09
CA SER A 462 -24.63 1.84 -4.85
C SER A 462 -23.54 1.94 -3.78
N ARG A 463 -23.85 2.58 -2.64
CA ARG A 463 -23.15 2.36 -1.36
C ARG A 463 -23.48 0.97 -0.76
N HIS A 464 -24.21 0.13 -1.49
CA HIS A 464 -24.68 -1.18 -1.06
C HIS A 464 -24.40 -2.25 -2.15
N ILE A 465 -23.12 -2.48 -2.47
CA ILE A 465 -22.72 -3.89 -2.68
C ILE A 465 -22.92 -4.59 -1.34
N GLN A 466 -23.33 -5.87 -1.34
CA GLN A 466 -23.79 -6.52 -0.11
C GLN A 466 -22.80 -6.33 1.06
N PRO A 467 -23.28 -6.04 2.29
CA PRO A 467 -22.40 -5.77 3.46
C PRO A 467 -21.33 -6.84 3.71
N LEU A 468 -21.57 -8.08 3.28
CA LEU A 468 -20.68 -9.22 3.42
C LEU A 468 -19.43 -9.14 2.54
N GLU A 469 -19.53 -8.60 1.32
CA GLU A 469 -18.40 -8.49 0.40
C GLU A 469 -17.49 -7.31 0.78
N ASP A 470 -18.08 -6.23 1.31
CA ASP A 470 -17.35 -5.07 1.85
C ASP A 470 -16.53 -5.43 3.09
N ASP A 471 -17.08 -6.24 4.00
CA ASP A 471 -16.35 -6.73 5.17
C ASP A 471 -15.19 -7.66 4.77
N ALA A 472 -15.43 -8.61 3.86
CA ALA A 472 -14.40 -9.51 3.36
C ALA A 472 -13.29 -8.76 2.60
N LEU A 473 -13.63 -7.74 1.80
CA LEU A 473 -12.68 -6.89 1.09
C LEU A 473 -11.88 -5.99 2.05
N GLY A 474 -12.56 -5.40 3.04
CA GLY A 474 -11.93 -4.63 4.11
C GLY A 474 -10.93 -5.44 4.92
N LYS A 475 -11.29 -6.68 5.27
CA LYS A 475 -10.42 -7.66 5.94
C LYS A 475 -9.25 -8.06 5.08
N ALA A 476 -9.47 -8.37 3.79
CA ALA A 476 -8.39 -8.72 2.86
C ALA A 476 -7.36 -7.59 2.72
N ALA A 477 -7.83 -6.34 2.59
CA ALA A 477 -6.97 -5.16 2.48
C ALA A 477 -6.33 -4.70 3.80
N ARG A 478 -6.76 -5.28 4.93
CA ARG A 478 -6.28 -4.98 6.28
C ARG A 478 -6.38 -3.49 6.60
N HIS A 479 -7.54 -2.90 6.31
CA HIS A 479 -7.82 -1.51 6.66
C HIS A 479 -8.35 -1.40 8.09
N LYS A 480 -7.78 -0.47 8.86
CA LYS A 480 -8.22 -0.20 10.23
C LYS A 480 -9.65 0.35 10.32
N ALA A 481 -10.17 0.91 9.23
CA ALA A 481 -11.50 1.51 9.18
C ALA A 481 -12.13 1.27 7.80
N ILE A 482 -13.42 0.90 7.81
CA ILE A 482 -14.23 0.66 6.60
C ILE A 482 -14.25 1.90 5.69
N LYS A 483 -14.30 3.11 6.27
CA LYS A 483 -14.25 4.39 5.53
C LYS A 483 -13.09 4.47 4.53
N ASN A 484 -11.93 3.89 4.85
CA ASN A 484 -10.78 3.89 3.95
C ASN A 484 -10.96 2.91 2.78
N ALA A 485 -11.65 1.78 2.99
CA ALA A 485 -12.00 0.85 1.92
C ALA A 485 -13.04 1.47 0.97
N THR A 486 -14.03 2.19 1.52
CA THR A 486 -15.08 2.88 0.73
C THR A 486 -14.51 3.89 -0.26
N LEU A 487 -13.43 4.61 0.09
CA LEU A 487 -12.77 5.54 -0.83
C LEU A 487 -12.14 4.83 -2.04
N TYR A 488 -11.50 3.67 -1.81
CA TYR A 488 -10.95 2.89 -2.92
C TYR A 488 -12.05 2.30 -3.78
N PHE A 489 -13.11 1.83 -3.14
CA PHE A 489 -14.27 1.28 -3.80
C PHE A 489 -14.94 2.31 -4.73
N GLY A 490 -15.22 3.52 -4.22
CA GLY A 490 -15.79 4.59 -5.04
C GLY A 490 -14.93 4.95 -6.25
N ALA A 491 -13.61 5.04 -6.08
CA ALA A 491 -12.70 5.29 -7.19
C ALA A 491 -12.71 4.19 -8.26
N VAL A 492 -12.90 2.92 -7.85
CA VAL A 492 -13.00 1.79 -8.79
C VAL A 492 -14.33 1.82 -9.54
N LEU A 493 -15.44 2.13 -8.87
CA LEU A 493 -16.76 2.25 -9.52
C LEU A 493 -16.77 3.38 -10.56
N THR A 494 -16.29 4.57 -10.22
CA THR A 494 -16.16 5.67 -11.18
C THR A 494 -15.36 5.23 -12.41
N ARG A 495 -14.26 4.49 -12.19
CA ARG A 495 -13.44 4.01 -13.30
C ARG A 495 -14.10 2.90 -14.12
N TRP A 496 -14.94 2.07 -13.50
CA TRP A 496 -15.76 1.08 -14.19
C TRP A 496 -16.75 1.78 -15.13
N GLU A 497 -17.43 2.83 -14.65
CA GLU A 497 -18.35 3.65 -15.46
C GLU A 497 -17.61 4.38 -16.60
N ASP A 498 -16.45 4.99 -16.33
CA ASP A 498 -15.62 5.69 -17.32
C ASP A 498 -15.20 4.79 -18.49
N LEU A 499 -15.03 3.48 -18.24
CA LEU A 499 -14.67 2.49 -19.26
C LEU A 499 -15.89 2.05 -20.10
N GLY A 500 -17.04 2.70 -19.92
CA GLY A 500 -18.23 2.48 -20.74
C GLY A 500 -18.96 1.18 -20.44
N PHE A 501 -18.71 0.56 -19.27
CA PHE A 501 -19.46 -0.60 -18.80
C PHE A 501 -20.88 -0.20 -18.35
N LYS A 502 -21.73 0.16 -19.31
CA LYS A 502 -23.16 0.39 -19.08
C LYS A 502 -23.87 -0.96 -19.01
N THR A 503 -24.64 -1.15 -17.93
CA THR A 503 -25.34 -2.38 -17.52
C THR A 503 -26.45 -2.87 -18.48
N THR A 504 -26.53 -2.36 -19.71
CA THR A 504 -27.68 -2.57 -20.59
C THR A 504 -27.38 -3.28 -21.91
N GLU A 505 -26.12 -3.52 -22.27
CA GLU A 505 -25.79 -4.25 -23.50
C GLU A 505 -24.77 -5.38 -23.22
N PRO A 506 -25.17 -6.67 -23.32
CA PRO A 506 -24.30 -7.84 -23.13
C PRO A 506 -23.13 -7.94 -24.14
N SER A 507 -23.08 -7.06 -25.12
CA SER A 507 -22.08 -7.01 -26.18
C SER A 507 -20.92 -6.07 -25.87
N GLY A 508 -20.68 -5.74 -24.59
CA GLY A 508 -19.58 -4.91 -24.13
C GLY A 508 -18.33 -5.14 -24.99
N GLY A 509 -17.97 -4.13 -25.78
CA GLY A 509 -17.04 -4.29 -26.91
C GLY A 509 -15.64 -4.75 -26.50
N GLU A 510 -14.67 -4.62 -27.40
CA GLU A 510 -13.27 -5.05 -27.22
C GLU A 510 -12.66 -4.68 -25.84
N GLN A 511 -13.03 -3.54 -25.25
CA GLN A 511 -12.59 -3.11 -23.91
C GLN A 511 -13.04 -4.02 -22.75
N TRP A 512 -14.17 -4.72 -22.88
CA TRP A 512 -14.68 -5.66 -21.88
C TRP A 512 -13.80 -6.89 -21.75
N GLN A 513 -13.46 -7.50 -22.89
CA GLN A 513 -12.56 -8.65 -22.94
C GLN A 513 -11.19 -8.30 -22.34
N HIS A 514 -10.68 -7.10 -22.62
CA HIS A 514 -9.38 -6.69 -22.11
C HIS A 514 -9.33 -6.41 -20.61
N ASN A 515 -10.46 -6.09 -19.97
CA ASN A 515 -10.52 -5.86 -18.52
C ASN A 515 -11.15 -7.02 -17.73
N LYS A 516 -11.56 -8.09 -18.42
CA LYS A 516 -12.10 -9.29 -17.80
C LYS A 516 -11.15 -9.85 -16.74
N VAL A 517 -11.70 -10.23 -15.60
CA VAL A 517 -11.03 -10.94 -14.50
C VAL A 517 -11.97 -12.01 -13.97
N SER A 518 -11.42 -12.99 -13.29
CA SER A 518 -12.18 -14.09 -12.69
C SER A 518 -13.00 -13.62 -11.50
N GLU A 519 -13.99 -14.42 -11.12
CA GLU A 519 -14.79 -14.17 -9.91
C GLU A 519 -13.87 -13.94 -8.71
N TRP A 520 -14.18 -12.88 -7.95
CA TRP A 520 -13.43 -12.60 -6.74
C TRP A 520 -13.77 -13.61 -5.64
N LYS A 521 -12.73 -14.15 -5.00
CA LYS A 521 -12.83 -15.04 -3.85
C LYS A 521 -12.21 -14.37 -2.64
N GLY A 522 -12.86 -14.51 -1.47
CA GLY A 522 -12.36 -13.96 -0.21
C GLY A 522 -10.95 -14.47 0.11
N VAL A 523 -10.00 -13.54 0.20
CA VAL A 523 -8.56 -13.83 0.40
C VAL A 523 -8.22 -14.01 1.87
N PHE A 524 -8.97 -13.39 2.79
CA PHE A 524 -8.72 -13.52 4.22
C PHE A 524 -9.07 -14.94 4.70
N TYR A 525 -8.11 -15.63 5.31
CA TYR A 525 -8.28 -16.98 5.84
C TYR A 525 -8.46 -16.91 7.35
N GLY A 526 -9.70 -17.05 7.82
CA GLY A 526 -10.02 -17.02 9.26
C GLY A 526 -9.53 -18.27 9.97
N VAL A 527 -8.87 -18.10 11.12
CA VAL A 527 -8.50 -19.20 12.04
C VAL A 527 -9.73 -19.60 12.85
N GLY A 528 -10.75 -20.14 12.18
CA GLY A 528 -11.84 -20.87 12.84
C GLY A 528 -11.56 -22.37 12.77
N PRO A 529 -12.11 -23.20 13.68
CA PRO A 529 -12.13 -24.64 13.45
C PRO A 529 -12.78 -24.86 12.09
N VAL A 530 -12.06 -25.55 11.20
CA VAL A 530 -12.57 -25.95 9.89
C VAL A 530 -13.91 -26.63 10.14
N ARG A 531 -15.02 -25.91 9.91
CA ARG A 531 -16.34 -26.54 9.94
C ARG A 531 -16.29 -27.50 8.77
N GLY A 532 -16.16 -28.78 9.11
CA GLY A 532 -16.04 -29.86 8.16
C GLY A 532 -17.31 -29.93 7.34
N ASN A 533 -17.32 -29.25 6.21
CA ASN A 533 -18.21 -29.51 5.10
C ASN A 533 -17.52 -29.06 3.80
N GLU A 534 -17.28 -30.06 2.95
CA GLU A 534 -17.28 -29.98 1.48
C GLU A 534 -16.04 -29.57 0.68
N ASP A 535 -14.82 -29.70 1.22
CA ASP A 535 -13.67 -29.91 0.33
C ASP A 535 -12.82 -31.08 0.84
N VAL A 536 -12.95 -32.22 0.17
CA VAL A 536 -12.04 -33.37 0.27
C VAL A 536 -10.70 -33.00 -0.40
N ALA A 537 -10.11 -31.87 0.01
CA ALA A 537 -8.77 -31.49 -0.36
C ALA A 537 -7.83 -32.12 0.67
N THR A 538 -6.99 -33.06 0.22
CA THR A 538 -6.02 -33.63 1.13
C THR A 538 -4.96 -32.59 1.43
N GLN A 539 -4.78 -32.27 2.72
CA GLN A 539 -3.63 -31.52 3.18
C GLN A 539 -2.37 -32.21 2.62
N THR A 540 -1.55 -31.46 1.89
CA THR A 540 -0.27 -31.96 1.40
C THR A 540 0.79 -31.70 2.46
N THR A 541 1.72 -32.65 2.63
CA THR A 541 2.93 -32.45 3.43
C THR A 541 4.12 -32.03 2.58
N MET A 542 3.93 -31.87 1.26
CA MET A 542 5.00 -31.52 0.34
C MET A 542 5.52 -30.11 0.63
N PRO A 543 6.84 -29.94 0.83
CA PRO A 543 7.47 -28.62 0.86
C PRO A 543 7.14 -27.82 -0.40
N LEU A 544 7.06 -26.49 -0.28
CA LEU A 544 6.64 -25.61 -1.38
C LEU A 544 7.47 -25.80 -2.66
N VAL A 545 8.78 -26.03 -2.53
CA VAL A 545 9.67 -26.28 -3.68
C VAL A 545 9.35 -27.61 -4.35
N SER A 546 9.19 -28.69 -3.58
CA SER A 546 8.80 -29.99 -4.12
C SER A 546 7.42 -29.94 -4.78
N LEU A 547 6.48 -29.20 -4.18
CA LEU A 547 5.15 -28.97 -4.73
C LEU A 547 5.21 -28.17 -6.04
N ALA A 548 6.09 -27.17 -6.12
CA ALA A 548 6.31 -26.41 -7.35
C ALA A 548 6.89 -27.28 -8.47
N SER A 549 7.90 -28.09 -8.17
CA SER A 549 8.47 -29.04 -9.14
C SER A 549 7.42 -30.01 -9.64
N TRP A 550 6.66 -30.64 -8.73
CA TRP A 550 5.56 -31.53 -9.09
C TRP A 550 4.50 -30.85 -9.95
N TYR A 551 4.07 -29.65 -9.60
CA TYR A 551 3.07 -28.90 -10.35
C TYR A 551 3.55 -28.56 -11.77
N VAL A 552 4.80 -28.11 -11.90
CA VAL A 552 5.38 -27.74 -13.20
C VAL A 552 5.53 -28.97 -14.11
N THR A 553 6.02 -30.10 -13.59
CA THR A 553 6.24 -31.30 -14.40
C THR A 553 4.96 -32.07 -14.67
N THR A 554 4.13 -32.28 -13.64
CA THR A 554 2.95 -33.16 -13.74
C THR A 554 1.75 -32.41 -14.28
N GLU A 555 1.51 -31.20 -13.77
CA GLU A 555 0.29 -30.46 -14.10
C GLU A 555 0.49 -29.57 -15.32
N LEU A 556 1.62 -28.85 -15.37
CA LEU A 556 1.95 -28.00 -16.51
C LEU A 556 2.64 -28.75 -17.65
N ASP A 557 3.16 -29.97 -17.44
CA ASP A 557 3.90 -30.73 -18.47
C ASP A 557 5.03 -29.91 -19.10
N ILE A 558 5.78 -29.23 -18.24
CA ILE A 558 6.91 -28.39 -18.64
C ILE A 558 8.19 -28.98 -18.08
N SER A 559 9.15 -29.28 -18.96
CA SER A 559 10.54 -29.43 -18.59
C SER A 559 11.27 -28.09 -18.76
N ILE A 560 11.93 -27.61 -17.70
CA ILE A 560 12.63 -26.31 -17.69
C ILE A 560 14.09 -26.46 -18.15
N GLU A 561 14.51 -27.64 -18.59
CA GLU A 561 15.91 -27.94 -18.92
C GLU A 561 16.46 -27.16 -20.12
N THR A 562 15.62 -26.69 -21.04
CA THR A 562 16.08 -26.18 -22.33
C THR A 562 15.85 -24.69 -22.55
N GLU A 563 14.69 -24.08 -22.26
CA GLU A 563 14.51 -22.61 -22.32
C GLU A 563 13.34 -22.07 -21.46
N PHE A 564 13.62 -21.07 -20.62
CA PHE A 564 12.63 -20.49 -19.70
C PHE A 564 11.52 -19.64 -20.37
N GLY A 565 11.83 -18.99 -21.49
CA GLY A 565 10.86 -18.13 -22.19
C GLY A 565 9.65 -18.88 -22.73
N PRO A 566 9.85 -19.92 -23.57
CA PRO A 566 8.78 -20.79 -24.05
C PRO A 566 7.98 -21.44 -22.93
N ALA A 567 8.64 -21.83 -21.83
CA ALA A 567 7.97 -22.39 -20.65
C ALA A 567 6.93 -21.44 -20.04
N ILE A 568 7.20 -20.14 -19.95
CA ILE A 568 6.21 -19.16 -19.45
C ILE A 568 5.01 -19.05 -20.39
N VAL A 569 5.26 -19.01 -21.69
CA VAL A 569 4.20 -18.92 -22.69
C VAL A 569 3.33 -20.17 -22.64
N HIS A 570 3.94 -21.37 -22.66
CA HIS A 570 3.24 -22.65 -22.54
C HIS A 570 2.44 -22.71 -21.24
N ALA A 571 3.06 -22.35 -20.12
CA ALA A 571 2.40 -22.27 -18.83
C ALA A 571 1.22 -21.32 -18.84
N CYS A 572 1.10 -20.32 -19.71
CA CYS A 572 -0.06 -19.42 -19.75
C CYS A 572 -1.18 -19.92 -20.66
N PHE A 573 -0.85 -20.69 -21.70
CA PHE A 573 -1.85 -21.20 -22.65
C PHE A 573 -2.34 -22.60 -22.33
N LYS A 574 -1.66 -23.34 -21.45
CA LYS A 574 -2.09 -24.69 -21.10
C LYS A 574 -3.47 -24.67 -20.44
N PRO A 575 -4.48 -25.35 -21.01
CA PRO A 575 -5.79 -25.43 -20.38
C PRO A 575 -5.69 -26.14 -19.01
N PRO A 576 -6.60 -25.86 -18.06
CA PRO A 576 -6.62 -26.57 -16.79
C PRO A 576 -6.74 -28.07 -17.01
N ASN A 577 -6.03 -28.85 -16.19
CA ASN A 577 -6.25 -30.29 -16.10
C ASN A 577 -7.59 -30.53 -15.39
N ARG A 578 -8.67 -30.60 -16.17
CA ARG A 578 -10.05 -30.78 -15.70
C ARG A 578 -10.33 -32.25 -15.44
N ALA A 579 -11.17 -32.53 -14.45
CA ALA A 579 -11.65 -33.90 -14.22
C ALA A 579 -12.33 -34.43 -15.49
N ALA A 580 -12.29 -35.74 -15.72
CA ALA A 580 -12.94 -36.34 -16.89
C ALA A 580 -14.43 -35.96 -17.00
N SER A 581 -15.12 -35.78 -15.86
CA SER A 581 -16.50 -35.31 -15.77
C SER A 581 -16.66 -33.85 -16.20
N GLU A 582 -15.79 -32.96 -15.75
CA GLU A 582 -15.79 -31.54 -16.14
C GLU A 582 -15.49 -31.37 -17.63
N ARG A 583 -14.57 -32.18 -18.18
CA ARG A 583 -14.25 -32.22 -19.63
C ARG A 583 -15.45 -32.71 -20.43
N LEU A 584 -16.16 -33.71 -19.92
CA LEU A 584 -17.35 -34.26 -20.55
C LEU A 584 -18.49 -33.25 -20.58
N VAL A 585 -18.79 -32.59 -19.45
CA VAL A 585 -19.80 -31.51 -19.37
C VAL A 585 -19.47 -30.37 -20.33
N GLN A 586 -18.22 -29.91 -20.36
CA GLN A 586 -17.81 -28.85 -21.28
C GLN A 586 -18.01 -29.24 -22.76
N LEU A 587 -17.73 -30.50 -23.10
CA LEU A 587 -17.94 -31.04 -24.45
C LEU A 587 -19.43 -31.07 -24.82
N PHE A 588 -20.32 -31.36 -23.87
CA PHE A 588 -21.77 -31.26 -24.05
C PHE A 588 -22.24 -29.81 -24.23
N GLU A 589 -21.68 -28.86 -23.47
CA GLU A 589 -22.05 -27.44 -23.52
C GLU A 589 -21.54 -26.72 -24.77
N SER A 590 -20.38 -27.10 -25.31
CA SER A 590 -19.73 -26.39 -26.42
C SER A 590 -20.21 -26.82 -27.81
N SER A 591 -20.93 -27.94 -27.95
CA SER A 591 -21.29 -28.49 -29.25
C SER A 591 -22.81 -28.53 -29.47
N SER A 592 -23.28 -27.70 -30.40
CA SER A 592 -24.65 -27.76 -30.94
C SER A 592 -24.88 -28.99 -31.84
N SER A 593 -23.81 -29.61 -32.33
CA SER A 593 -23.82 -30.89 -33.06
C SER A 593 -22.51 -31.64 -32.81
N TRP A 594 -22.57 -32.95 -32.57
CA TRP A 594 -21.39 -33.74 -32.19
C TRP A 594 -20.67 -34.33 -33.40
N SER A 595 -19.41 -33.93 -33.60
CA SER A 595 -18.54 -34.56 -34.60
C SER A 595 -18.20 -36.01 -34.21
N ALA A 596 -17.60 -36.78 -35.13
CA ALA A 596 -17.08 -38.11 -34.80
C ALA A 596 -15.94 -38.04 -33.78
N ALA A 597 -15.13 -36.98 -33.81
CA ALA A 597 -14.06 -36.73 -32.85
C ALA A 597 -14.62 -36.40 -31.46
N ASP A 598 -15.68 -35.58 -31.37
CA ASP A 598 -16.34 -35.26 -30.10
C ASP A 598 -16.95 -36.52 -29.47
N ARG A 599 -17.61 -37.36 -30.28
CA ARG A 599 -18.13 -38.66 -29.82
C ARG A 599 -17.03 -39.57 -29.28
N SER A 600 -15.91 -39.68 -30.01
CA SER A 600 -14.76 -40.48 -29.56
C SER A 600 -14.16 -39.94 -28.26
N MET A 601 -14.04 -38.61 -28.12
CA MET A 601 -13.54 -37.98 -26.90
C MET A 601 -14.51 -38.17 -25.72
N ALA A 602 -15.82 -38.03 -25.95
CA ALA A 602 -16.85 -38.29 -24.95
C ALA A 602 -16.79 -39.74 -24.44
N MET A 603 -16.61 -40.71 -25.33
CA MET A 603 -16.48 -42.13 -24.96
C MET A 603 -15.21 -42.41 -24.16
N GLN A 604 -14.07 -41.79 -24.51
CA GLN A 604 -12.83 -41.91 -23.74
C GLN A 604 -12.98 -41.31 -22.33
N LEU A 605 -13.57 -40.11 -22.21
CA LEU A 605 -13.81 -39.45 -20.94
C LEU A 605 -14.80 -40.23 -20.07
N HIS A 606 -15.84 -40.78 -20.67
CA HIS A 606 -16.79 -41.66 -19.99
C HIS A 606 -16.11 -42.92 -19.46
N GLN A 607 -15.26 -43.56 -20.27
CA GLN A 607 -14.50 -44.74 -19.84
C GLN A 607 -13.53 -44.41 -18.69
N GLU A 608 -12.87 -43.25 -18.73
CA GLU A 608 -12.03 -42.76 -17.65
C GLU A 608 -12.81 -42.57 -16.34
N LEU A 609 -14.04 -42.05 -16.40
CA LEU A 609 -14.94 -41.93 -15.26
C LEU A 609 -15.41 -43.29 -14.71
N VAL A 610 -15.72 -44.25 -15.59
CA VAL A 610 -16.06 -45.63 -15.21
C VAL A 610 -14.90 -46.25 -14.42
N ASP A 611 -13.68 -46.13 -14.93
CA ASP A 611 -12.50 -46.72 -14.32
C ASP A 611 -12.08 -46.00 -13.03
N GLN A 612 -12.38 -44.70 -12.93
CA GLN A 612 -12.25 -43.94 -11.68
C GLN A 612 -13.27 -44.42 -10.63
N ALA A 613 -14.57 -44.55 -11.00
CA ALA A 613 -15.61 -45.04 -10.09
C ALA A 613 -15.34 -46.47 -9.59
N ARG A 614 -14.77 -47.34 -10.45
CA ARG A 614 -14.30 -48.68 -10.09
C ARG A 614 -13.17 -48.64 -9.04
N ARG A 615 -12.19 -47.76 -9.23
CA ARG A 615 -11.08 -47.58 -8.26
C ARG A 615 -11.56 -47.04 -6.92
N ASP A 616 -12.57 -46.18 -6.92
CA ASP A 616 -13.12 -45.55 -5.71
C ASP A 616 -14.18 -46.41 -4.98
N GLY A 617 -14.51 -47.60 -5.49
CA GLY A 617 -15.40 -48.56 -4.83
C GLY A 617 -16.87 -48.16 -4.76
N ARG A 618 -17.32 -47.16 -5.54
CA ARG A 618 -18.69 -46.61 -5.50
C ARG A 618 -19.63 -47.39 -6.43
N ARG A 619 -20.34 -48.39 -5.90
CA ARG A 619 -21.28 -49.23 -6.67
C ARG A 619 -22.49 -48.47 -7.24
N ASP A 620 -22.95 -47.41 -6.58
CA ASP A 620 -24.13 -46.66 -7.01
C ASP A 620 -23.83 -45.75 -8.23
N ALA A 621 -22.63 -45.16 -8.28
CA ALA A 621 -22.16 -44.40 -9.44
C ALA A 621 -22.04 -45.27 -10.70
N MET A 622 -21.78 -46.58 -10.56
CA MET A 622 -21.76 -47.49 -11.71
C MET A 622 -23.14 -47.70 -12.35
N ARG A 623 -24.24 -47.58 -11.59
CA ARG A 623 -25.61 -47.70 -12.14
C ARG A 623 -26.00 -46.46 -12.96
N ASP A 624 -25.69 -45.27 -12.45
CA ASP A 624 -25.97 -44.01 -13.15
C ASP A 624 -25.13 -43.87 -14.43
N VAL A 625 -23.88 -44.35 -14.37
CA VAL A 625 -22.96 -44.39 -15.53
C VAL A 625 -23.45 -45.37 -16.61
N GLN A 626 -23.97 -46.55 -16.23
CA GLN A 626 -24.59 -47.49 -17.18
C GLN A 626 -25.87 -46.92 -17.83
N ALA A 627 -26.66 -46.14 -17.09
CA ALA A 627 -27.85 -45.47 -17.63
C ALA A 627 -27.48 -44.39 -18.67
N ALA A 628 -26.42 -43.62 -18.45
CA ALA A 628 -25.92 -42.63 -19.40
C ALA A 628 -25.36 -43.28 -20.69
N GLN A 629 -24.74 -44.46 -20.58
CA GLN A 629 -24.20 -45.21 -21.71
C GLN A 629 -25.30 -45.69 -22.68
N GLN A 630 -26.49 -46.01 -22.15
CA GLN A 630 -27.67 -46.35 -22.96
C GLN A 630 -28.25 -45.14 -23.72
N GLN A 631 -28.14 -43.93 -23.16
CA GLN A 631 -28.59 -42.71 -23.84
C GLN A 631 -27.64 -42.27 -24.97
N ILE A 632 -26.34 -42.46 -24.79
CA ILE A 632 -25.33 -42.13 -25.83
C ILE A 632 -25.42 -43.12 -27.01
N GLY A 633 -25.78 -44.38 -26.77
CA GLY A 633 -25.93 -45.41 -27.80
C GLY A 633 -27.17 -45.28 -28.70
N HIS A 634 -28.20 -44.53 -28.28
CA HIS A 634 -29.48 -44.44 -29.00
C HIS A 634 -29.70 -43.15 -29.80
N GLY A 635 -28.73 -42.23 -29.87
CA GLY A 635 -28.82 -41.00 -30.67
C GLY A 635 -28.81 -41.20 -32.20
N GLY A 636 -29.06 -42.42 -32.68
CA GLY A 636 -28.98 -42.84 -34.07
C GLY A 636 -30.27 -43.42 -34.64
N ALA A 637 -31.45 -43.08 -34.12
CA ALA A 637 -32.72 -43.20 -34.86
C ALA A 637 -33.88 -42.61 -34.06
N GLY A 638 -34.63 -41.69 -34.65
CA GLY A 638 -35.98 -41.35 -34.20
C GLY A 638 -36.11 -40.06 -33.39
N SER A 639 -36.58 -39.02 -34.07
CA SER A 639 -37.37 -37.95 -33.47
C SER A 639 -38.52 -38.54 -32.67
N THR A 640 -38.54 -38.31 -31.34
CA THR A 640 -39.78 -38.29 -30.55
C THR A 640 -39.55 -37.48 -29.28
N ALA A 641 -40.47 -36.54 -29.05
CA ALA A 641 -40.56 -35.69 -27.88
C ALA A 641 -40.61 -36.50 -26.58
N ILE A 642 -39.91 -36.03 -25.54
CA ILE A 642 -40.16 -36.47 -24.16
C ILE A 642 -40.65 -35.27 -23.35
N THR A 643 -41.93 -35.38 -23.02
CA THR A 643 -42.72 -34.63 -22.06
C THR A 643 -42.11 -34.67 -20.65
N GLY A 644 -41.95 -33.50 -20.03
CA GLY A 644 -41.72 -33.39 -18.59
C GLY A 644 -43.02 -33.61 -17.79
N PRO A 645 -42.96 -34.13 -16.55
CA PRO A 645 -44.14 -34.26 -15.73
C PRO A 645 -44.55 -32.90 -15.17
N ALA A 646 -45.81 -32.55 -15.42
CA ALA A 646 -46.49 -31.40 -14.85
C ALA A 646 -46.68 -31.56 -13.34
N ALA A 647 -46.33 -30.52 -12.59
CA ALA A 647 -46.99 -30.20 -11.33
C ALA A 647 -47.77 -28.91 -11.55
N ALA A 648 -49.10 -29.05 -11.55
CA ALA A 648 -50.05 -27.98 -11.72
C ALA A 648 -50.13 -27.12 -10.45
N THR A 649 -50.09 -25.81 -10.60
CA THR A 649 -50.92 -24.92 -9.78
C THR A 649 -51.35 -23.73 -10.64
N THR A 650 -52.65 -23.75 -10.95
CA THR A 650 -53.53 -22.69 -11.47
C THR A 650 -53.14 -21.33 -10.85
N THR A 651 -53.14 -20.18 -11.53
CA THR A 651 -54.35 -19.45 -11.92
C THR A 651 -54.03 -18.23 -12.81
N THR A 652 -54.93 -17.99 -13.75
CA THR A 652 -55.38 -16.72 -14.38
C THR A 652 -54.56 -16.00 -15.46
N ILE A 653 -55.14 -16.15 -16.66
CA ILE A 653 -55.09 -15.34 -17.89
C ILE A 653 -55.38 -13.85 -17.63
N MET A 654 -54.59 -12.96 -18.26
CA MET A 654 -55.11 -11.81 -19.03
C MET A 654 -54.13 -11.49 -20.18
N GLU A 655 -54.56 -11.81 -21.40
CA GLU A 655 -54.13 -11.14 -22.64
C GLU A 655 -54.63 -9.68 -22.64
N PRO A 656 -53.99 -8.74 -23.38
CA PRO A 656 -54.36 -8.54 -24.79
C PRO A 656 -53.22 -8.18 -25.75
N THR A 657 -53.25 -8.85 -26.90
CA THR A 657 -53.14 -8.37 -28.30
C THR A 657 -52.18 -7.24 -28.71
N ALA A 658 -51.44 -7.56 -29.78
CA ALA A 658 -51.02 -6.76 -30.94
C ALA A 658 -51.68 -5.36 -31.09
N THR A 659 -51.07 -4.32 -31.65
CA THR A 659 -50.53 -4.23 -33.02
C THR A 659 -49.97 -2.80 -33.23
N ALA A 660 -49.24 -2.62 -34.34
CA ALA A 660 -49.14 -1.41 -35.16
C ALA A 660 -47.79 -0.66 -35.13
N ALA A 661 -47.10 -0.84 -36.25
CA ALA A 661 -46.09 0.03 -36.80
C ALA A 661 -46.65 1.43 -37.12
N ALA A 662 -45.83 2.45 -36.91
CA ALA A 662 -45.92 3.71 -37.63
C ALA A 662 -44.51 4.30 -37.76
N ALA A 663 -44.00 4.29 -38.98
CA ALA A 663 -42.87 5.09 -39.40
C ALA A 663 -43.34 6.54 -39.62
N VAL A 664 -42.64 7.53 -39.07
CA VAL A 664 -42.66 8.90 -39.57
C VAL A 664 -41.24 9.47 -39.54
N HIS A 665 -40.88 10.00 -40.70
CA HIS A 665 -39.61 10.60 -41.09
C HIS A 665 -39.50 12.07 -40.59
N ILE A 666 -38.24 12.47 -40.28
CA ILE A 666 -37.61 13.79 -40.50
C ILE A 666 -38.06 14.97 -39.62
N THR A 667 -37.12 15.48 -38.80
CA THR A 667 -36.53 16.81 -39.04
C THR A 667 -35.26 17.06 -38.20
N ARG A 668 -34.22 17.56 -38.88
CA ARG A 668 -33.04 18.22 -38.31
C ARG A 668 -33.46 19.59 -37.77
N SER A 669 -32.94 20.00 -36.61
CA SER A 669 -32.66 21.41 -36.33
C SER A 669 -31.33 21.57 -35.59
N ARG A 670 -30.48 22.44 -36.15
CA ARG A 670 -29.27 23.04 -35.56
C ARG A 670 -29.65 24.25 -34.69
N ASN A 671 -28.66 24.72 -33.91
CA ASN A 671 -28.54 26.00 -33.17
C ASN A 671 -29.03 25.94 -31.70
N CYS A 672 -28.39 26.54 -30.69
CA CYS A 672 -27.18 27.37 -30.59
C CYS A 672 -26.79 27.52 -29.09
N SER A 673 -25.53 27.93 -28.85
CA SER A 673 -25.03 28.87 -27.81
C SER A 673 -25.09 28.59 -26.28
N HIS A 674 -23.88 28.60 -25.72
CA HIS A 674 -23.36 29.28 -24.50
C HIS A 674 -24.12 29.25 -23.16
N GLY A 675 -23.39 28.88 -22.10
CA GLY A 675 -23.72 29.24 -20.71
C GLY A 675 -22.66 28.78 -19.70
N PHE A 676 -21.71 29.68 -19.37
CA PHE A 676 -20.84 29.55 -18.20
C PHE A 676 -21.67 29.57 -16.90
N GLY A 677 -21.39 28.68 -15.96
CA GLY A 677 -22.01 28.69 -14.63
C GLY A 677 -21.06 28.14 -13.56
N ARG A 678 -20.57 29.03 -12.68
CA ARG A 678 -19.81 28.73 -11.45
C ARG A 678 -20.65 27.91 -10.46
N PRO A 679 -20.07 27.07 -9.58
CA PRO A 679 -20.78 26.55 -8.41
C PRO A 679 -20.66 27.50 -7.21
N ASN A 680 -21.82 27.76 -6.62
CA ASN A 680 -22.10 28.57 -5.45
C ASN A 680 -21.63 27.88 -4.15
N VAL A 681 -21.10 28.67 -3.22
CA VAL A 681 -20.78 28.30 -1.84
C VAL A 681 -22.05 28.42 -0.99
N GLY A 682 -22.57 27.29 -0.50
CA GLY A 682 -23.73 27.25 0.40
C GLY A 682 -23.31 27.22 1.87
N ARG A 683 -23.40 28.37 2.52
CA ARG A 683 -23.30 28.60 3.97
C ARG A 683 -24.63 28.20 4.62
N ARG A 684 -24.60 27.43 5.72
CA ARG A 684 -25.77 27.23 6.61
C ARG A 684 -25.38 27.65 8.02
N GLU A 685 -25.78 28.87 8.37
CA GLU A 685 -26.06 29.32 9.74
C GLU A 685 -27.57 29.17 9.94
N SER A 686 -27.98 28.65 11.09
CA SER A 686 -29.33 28.83 11.60
C SER A 686 -29.24 28.95 13.12
N ASP A 687 -29.20 30.19 13.58
CA ASP A 687 -29.51 30.60 14.94
C ASP A 687 -31.02 30.64 15.18
N ARG A 688 -31.43 30.29 16.42
CA ARG A 688 -32.58 30.77 17.20
C ARG A 688 -32.59 29.99 18.52
N THR A 689 -32.77 30.51 19.73
CA THR A 689 -32.89 31.87 20.31
C THR A 689 -32.80 31.68 21.83
N ALA A 690 -32.29 32.70 22.52
CA ALA A 690 -32.16 32.88 23.96
C ALA A 690 -33.37 32.55 24.85
N ALA A 691 -33.10 32.17 26.10
CA ALA A 691 -33.72 32.75 27.30
C ALA A 691 -32.77 32.57 28.51
N SER A 692 -32.71 33.62 29.33
CA SER A 692 -31.89 33.80 30.52
C SER A 692 -32.54 33.22 31.78
N ASP A 693 -31.72 32.94 32.80
CA ASP A 693 -31.86 33.39 34.20
C ASP A 693 -31.36 32.34 35.22
N ASP A 694 -30.46 32.85 36.08
CA ASP A 694 -30.25 32.62 37.50
C ASP A 694 -30.12 31.20 38.11
N GLY A 695 -29.06 31.06 38.93
CA GLY A 695 -28.94 29.96 39.89
C GLY A 695 -27.53 29.76 40.44
N THR A 696 -27.18 30.57 41.45
CA THR A 696 -26.05 30.42 42.39
C THR A 696 -25.78 28.99 42.87
N CYS A 697 -24.52 28.54 42.76
CA CYS A 697 -23.63 28.05 43.84
C CYS A 697 -22.29 27.59 43.25
#